data_AF-A0A1X1VKE9-F1
#
_entry.id   AF-A0A1X1VKE9-F1
#
_cell.length_a   1.000
_cell.length_b   1.000
_cell.length_c   1.000
_cell.angle_alpha   90.00
_cell.angle_beta   90.00
_cell.angle_gamma   90.00
#
_symmetry.space_group_name_H-M   'P 1'
#
loop_
_entity.id
_entity.type
_entity.pdbx_description
1 polymer ?
#
loop_
_entity_poly.entity_id
_entity_poly.type
_entity_poly.pdbx_seq_one_letter_code
_entity_poly.pdbx_strand_id
1 'polypeptide(L)'
;MARSRTPSPVARWVVSVLGVLLIGYLAAVALQPAILDVLPSWLSWFGRPGSMATIAVVVSVLIAVSVLNFRGNSSHRLVGVSFTVIALLITMSAVLGLTSYWGCHDANHPAVFTPLMWTAQLVKGSTGDTSLSGRTCPNPTPVGLELARIAALSAIFTGLGGVVVGVFRSQVDRLRANLADAVTAIVGVDGDTESMVSAIARTLDRRSTLVVITNAGDDRVQRVRRLGARVVLVDLNAPSTLVSLRLWRHLGRLYLMSPDPATNLMWLDLIGRRLAEIGDKQRLPLIVRIDDPWLAEAWRAQQFGGSDTRWAADVVGRYEVTAGRLLDGIIATPNIQRVFICGTSQLTLALCADLTRRALERDFYTPPGVPPLPALTLVERDAEDYLKDHQFYRQQAGFLSDGPAIDAVPEAPTVPTLLRLIGDADPATCAVILVDTHSAATGTRLGARLPAMPVYAWDPNARGTDESSQIVGLLQTYSLALDTSQGQVQDAWERAARLIHERYVATIDPNAPRSPAVMPWAQLDEFYRGSNRRQVRNALWMVERIAGHTWNTWGCPPAQLSGRDMADLPPLEQLALMGFDRYSALGMAKAEHEDWCRYYRRNGWKYGTPRDDSRRIHDKLVDWSEVESNPDLLNAAVRSLAATLWSLRQLGYRSRPLWRSFTRVGTVTAEQRTSPWTWKSDSGQTMRAAAGDWAVHADGKTWSVRDDIFRATYEDVGNGQWRRKGQVQGRPAHAGETINTLEGPTTAADGDWVVRGSDGEQWPVPGDEFARRYVELRPPAGEDAPEGPGSSTHRRQPAS
;
A
#
# COMPACT_ATOMS: atom_id res chain seq x y z
N MET A 1 -1.60 -2.89 -23.05
CA MET A 1 -1.05 -3.42 -24.31
C MET A 1 -0.54 -4.84 -24.08
N ALA A 2 -0.86 -5.72 -25.05
CA ALA A 2 -0.55 -7.14 -25.19
C ALA A 2 -0.44 -7.96 -23.89
N ARG A 3 -1.39 -8.90 -23.67
CA ARG A 3 -1.17 -10.06 -22.80
C ARG A 3 0.23 -10.59 -23.12
N SER A 4 1.22 -10.47 -22.23
CA SER A 4 2.32 -11.42 -22.22
C SER A 4 1.72 -12.72 -21.73
N ARG A 5 0.97 -13.39 -22.63
CA ARG A 5 0.71 -14.82 -22.50
C ARG A 5 2.06 -15.41 -22.19
N THR A 6 2.19 -16.05 -21.02
CA THR A 6 3.26 -17.01 -20.81
C THR A 6 3.29 -17.84 -22.08
N PRO A 7 4.41 -17.87 -22.82
CA PRO A 7 4.43 -18.60 -24.08
C PRO A 7 3.98 -20.03 -23.78
N SER A 8 3.04 -20.55 -24.56
CA SER A 8 2.49 -21.87 -24.29
C SER A 8 3.67 -22.84 -24.13
N PRO A 9 3.63 -23.77 -23.16
CA PRO A 9 4.71 -24.74 -23.00
C PRO A 9 5.00 -25.47 -24.33
N VAL A 10 3.96 -25.65 -25.14
CA VAL A 10 4.04 -26.13 -26.53
C VAL A 10 4.89 -25.21 -27.42
N ALA A 11 4.66 -23.89 -27.45
CA ALA A 11 5.45 -22.97 -28.29
C ALA A 11 6.92 -22.92 -27.86
N ARG A 12 7.21 -22.96 -26.56
CA ARG A 12 8.58 -23.07 -26.04
C ARG A 12 9.25 -24.35 -26.52
N TRP A 13 8.56 -25.47 -26.36
CA TRP A 13 9.06 -26.78 -26.77
C TRP A 13 9.29 -26.85 -28.29
N VAL A 14 8.34 -26.37 -29.10
CA VAL A 14 8.44 -26.34 -30.57
C VAL A 14 9.65 -25.52 -31.03
N VAL A 15 9.85 -24.32 -30.48
CA VAL A 15 10.98 -23.45 -30.88
C VAL A 15 12.32 -24.02 -30.42
N SER A 16 12.38 -24.66 -29.24
CA SER A 16 13.57 -25.36 -28.78
C SER A 16 13.91 -26.59 -29.64
N VAL A 17 12.91 -27.41 -29.98
CA VAL A 17 13.07 -28.56 -30.89
C VAL A 17 13.53 -28.09 -32.27
N LEU A 18 12.93 -27.03 -32.80
CA LEU A 18 13.35 -26.42 -34.06
C LEU A 18 14.82 -25.97 -34.00
N GLY A 19 15.24 -25.30 -32.93
CA GLY A 19 16.64 -24.90 -32.75
C GLY A 19 17.60 -26.07 -32.76
N VAL A 20 17.28 -27.17 -32.06
CA VAL A 20 18.09 -28.41 -32.05
C VAL A 20 18.14 -29.05 -33.44
N LEU A 21 16.99 -29.12 -34.14
CA LEU A 21 16.92 -29.67 -35.49
C LEU A 21 17.76 -28.86 -36.49
N LEU A 22 17.76 -27.52 -36.38
CA LEU A 22 18.58 -26.65 -37.23
C LEU A 22 20.08 -26.86 -36.99
N ILE A 23 20.50 -26.96 -35.71
CA ILE A 23 21.89 -27.26 -35.37
C ILE A 23 22.28 -28.64 -35.88
N GLY A 24 21.43 -29.66 -35.68
CA GLY A 24 21.65 -31.02 -36.16
C GLY A 24 21.72 -31.11 -37.68
N TYR A 25 20.87 -30.38 -38.40
CA TYR A 25 20.90 -30.28 -39.86
C TYR A 25 22.21 -29.67 -40.35
N LEU A 26 22.64 -28.54 -39.77
CA LEU A 26 23.90 -27.90 -40.17
C LEU A 26 25.12 -28.74 -39.84
N ALA A 27 25.09 -29.48 -38.72
CA ALA A 27 26.10 -30.46 -38.40
C ALA A 27 26.16 -31.58 -39.45
N ALA A 28 25.00 -32.11 -39.86
CA ALA A 28 24.92 -33.13 -40.91
C ALA A 28 25.42 -32.62 -42.27
N VAL A 29 25.06 -31.39 -42.66
CA VAL A 29 25.55 -30.73 -43.89
C VAL A 29 27.06 -30.50 -43.84
N ALA A 30 27.62 -30.17 -42.68
CA ALA A 30 29.06 -30.00 -42.51
C ALA A 30 29.84 -31.32 -42.64
N LEU A 31 29.27 -32.42 -42.15
CA LEU A 31 29.81 -33.79 -42.30
C LEU A 31 29.67 -34.33 -43.72
N GLN A 32 28.55 -34.03 -44.39
CA GLN A 32 28.15 -34.58 -45.69
C GLN A 32 27.59 -33.46 -46.59
N PRO A 33 28.45 -32.67 -47.26
CA PRO A 33 27.99 -31.55 -48.10
C PRO A 33 27.05 -31.95 -49.25
N ALA A 34 27.14 -33.20 -49.71
CA ALA A 34 26.29 -33.78 -50.77
C ALA A 34 24.78 -33.76 -50.42
N ILE A 35 24.41 -33.57 -49.14
CA ILE A 35 23.02 -33.36 -48.73
C ILE A 35 22.40 -32.17 -49.49
N LEU A 36 23.18 -31.13 -49.79
CA LEU A 36 22.70 -29.93 -50.48
C LEU A 36 22.37 -30.19 -51.96
N ASP A 37 22.95 -31.22 -52.57
CA ASP A 37 22.75 -31.57 -53.98
C ASP A 37 21.46 -32.39 -54.19
N VAL A 38 20.99 -33.06 -53.15
CA VAL A 38 19.73 -33.85 -53.15
C VAL A 38 18.51 -32.97 -52.85
N LEU A 39 18.72 -31.78 -52.28
CA LEU A 39 17.63 -30.88 -51.89
C LEU A 39 17.01 -30.17 -53.10
N PRO A 40 15.69 -29.90 -53.06
CA PRO A 40 15.03 -29.05 -54.04
C PRO A 40 15.74 -27.69 -54.19
N SER A 41 15.80 -27.16 -55.42
CA SER A 41 16.53 -25.93 -55.75
C SER A 41 16.15 -24.74 -54.85
N TRP A 42 14.88 -24.62 -54.47
CA TRP A 42 14.35 -23.58 -53.58
C TRP A 42 14.77 -23.71 -52.10
N LEU A 43 15.26 -24.87 -51.66
CA LEU A 43 15.74 -25.11 -50.30
C LEU A 43 17.26 -25.25 -50.21
N SER A 44 17.91 -25.50 -51.35
CA SER A 44 19.35 -25.73 -51.44
C SER A 44 20.22 -24.56 -50.96
N TRP A 45 19.67 -23.35 -50.80
CA TRP A 45 20.38 -22.20 -50.24
C TRP A 45 20.62 -22.30 -48.73
N PHE A 46 19.84 -23.12 -48.02
CA PHE A 46 19.88 -23.25 -46.57
C PHE A 46 20.98 -24.25 -46.15
N GLY A 47 22.12 -23.72 -45.66
CA GLY A 47 23.31 -24.50 -45.32
C GLY A 47 24.47 -24.40 -46.31
N ARG A 48 24.28 -23.75 -47.48
CA ARG A 48 25.36 -23.48 -48.45
C ARG A 48 26.45 -22.61 -47.84
N PRO A 49 27.75 -22.92 -48.04
CA PRO A 49 28.86 -22.05 -47.66
C PRO A 49 28.62 -20.58 -48.05
N GLY A 50 28.84 -19.66 -47.10
CA GLY A 50 28.63 -18.22 -47.31
C GLY A 50 27.17 -17.72 -47.28
N SER A 51 26.19 -18.60 -47.01
CA SER A 51 24.77 -18.21 -46.98
C SER A 51 24.40 -17.36 -45.75
N MET A 52 24.41 -16.03 -45.92
CA MET A 52 24.03 -15.07 -44.87
C MET A 52 22.58 -15.26 -44.39
N ALA A 53 21.67 -15.68 -45.28
CA ALA A 53 20.29 -15.96 -44.94
C ALA A 53 20.17 -17.15 -43.96
N THR A 54 21.00 -18.18 -44.12
CA THR A 54 21.05 -19.33 -43.19
C THR A 54 21.49 -18.87 -41.80
N ILE A 55 22.54 -18.06 -41.73
CA ILE A 55 23.04 -17.49 -40.48
C ILE A 55 21.95 -16.67 -39.79
N ALA A 56 21.29 -15.77 -40.50
CA ALA A 56 20.25 -14.90 -39.96
C ALA A 56 19.06 -15.70 -39.38
N VAL A 57 18.61 -16.75 -40.07
CA VAL A 57 17.51 -17.61 -39.61
C VAL A 57 17.90 -18.34 -38.32
N VAL A 58 19.08 -18.98 -38.29
CA VAL A 58 19.52 -19.74 -37.11
C VAL A 58 19.73 -18.82 -35.91
N VAL A 59 20.39 -17.67 -36.10
CA VAL A 59 20.56 -16.67 -35.04
C VAL A 59 19.21 -16.18 -34.52
N SER A 60 18.25 -15.90 -35.41
CA SER A 60 16.90 -15.46 -35.01
C SER A 60 16.15 -16.51 -34.20
N VAL A 61 16.27 -17.80 -34.56
CA VAL A 61 15.68 -18.91 -33.80
C VAL A 61 16.34 -19.04 -32.43
N LEU A 62 17.67 -18.93 -32.34
CA LEU A 62 18.39 -18.97 -31.06
C LEU A 62 18.04 -17.79 -30.14
N ILE A 63 17.87 -16.60 -30.70
CA ILE A 63 17.35 -15.43 -29.96
C ILE A 63 15.93 -15.73 -29.48
N ALA A 64 15.07 -16.29 -30.34
CA ALA A 64 13.69 -16.64 -29.96
C ALA A 64 13.66 -17.70 -28.84
N VAL A 65 14.48 -18.76 -28.90
CA VAL A 65 14.65 -19.76 -27.83
C VAL A 65 15.07 -19.07 -26.53
N SER A 66 16.04 -18.17 -26.58
CA SER A 66 16.55 -17.44 -25.42
C SER A 66 15.48 -16.54 -24.80
N VAL A 67 14.76 -15.77 -25.63
CA VAL A 67 13.68 -14.87 -25.19
C VAL A 67 12.48 -15.64 -24.64
N LEU A 68 12.10 -16.75 -25.26
CA LEU A 68 10.97 -17.58 -24.82
C LEU A 68 11.27 -18.32 -23.52
N ASN A 69 12.50 -18.81 -23.33
CA ASN A 69 12.94 -19.35 -22.04
C ASN A 69 13.03 -18.26 -20.96
N PHE A 70 13.51 -17.06 -21.31
CA PHE A 70 13.55 -15.91 -20.41
C PHE A 70 12.16 -15.47 -19.94
N ARG A 71 11.17 -15.48 -20.84
CA ARG A 71 9.77 -15.15 -20.52
C ARG A 71 9.02 -16.29 -19.82
N GLY A 72 9.51 -17.52 -19.93
CA GLY A 72 8.87 -18.73 -19.39
C GLY A 72 9.26 -19.08 -17.96
N ASN A 73 10.48 -18.72 -17.53
CA ASN A 73 10.93 -18.88 -16.16
C ASN A 73 10.70 -17.59 -15.36
N SER A 74 9.66 -17.58 -14.53
CA SER A 74 9.37 -16.53 -13.56
C SER A 74 10.37 -16.46 -12.39
N SER A 75 11.42 -17.28 -12.37
CA SER A 75 12.45 -17.26 -11.33
C SER A 75 13.52 -16.20 -11.62
N HIS A 76 13.68 -15.24 -10.71
CA HIS A 76 14.60 -14.08 -10.75
C HIS A 76 16.12 -14.39 -10.80
N ARG A 77 16.55 -15.58 -11.27
CA ARG A 77 17.97 -15.97 -11.33
C ARG A 77 18.63 -15.51 -12.63
N LEU A 78 18.87 -14.19 -12.77
CA LEU A 78 19.69 -13.62 -13.85
C LEU A 78 21.05 -14.34 -14.01
N VAL A 79 21.66 -14.74 -12.88
CA VAL A 79 22.95 -15.44 -12.86
C VAL A 79 22.83 -16.86 -13.44
N GLY A 80 21.78 -17.61 -13.08
CA GLY A 80 21.56 -18.98 -13.60
C GLY A 80 21.23 -19.00 -15.10
N VAL A 81 20.53 -17.98 -15.59
CA VAL A 81 20.18 -17.86 -17.01
C VAL A 81 21.42 -17.58 -17.87
N SER A 82 22.33 -16.71 -17.43
CA SER A 82 23.61 -16.50 -18.12
C SER A 82 24.41 -17.82 -18.25
N PHE A 83 24.46 -18.64 -17.20
CA PHE A 83 25.11 -19.95 -17.27
C PHE A 83 24.44 -20.90 -18.28
N THR A 84 23.11 -20.95 -18.33
CA THR A 84 22.41 -21.80 -19.31
C THR A 84 22.62 -21.36 -20.76
N VAL A 85 22.65 -20.05 -21.02
CA VAL A 85 22.92 -19.51 -22.36
C VAL A 85 24.37 -19.77 -22.75
N ILE A 86 25.32 -19.56 -21.83
CA ILE A 86 26.74 -19.87 -22.06
C ILE A 86 26.92 -21.37 -22.35
N ALA A 87 26.31 -22.26 -21.57
CA ALA A 87 26.39 -23.70 -21.78
C ALA A 87 25.82 -24.11 -23.14
N LEU A 88 24.69 -23.52 -23.57
CA LEU A 88 24.09 -23.77 -24.88
C LEU A 88 25.02 -23.31 -26.02
N LEU A 89 25.55 -22.09 -25.93
CA LEU A 89 26.46 -21.52 -26.95
C LEU A 89 27.75 -22.33 -27.05
N ILE A 90 28.33 -22.76 -25.92
CA ILE A 90 29.52 -23.62 -25.89
C ILE A 90 29.21 -24.98 -26.52
N THR A 91 28.08 -25.60 -26.16
CA THR A 91 27.68 -26.91 -26.71
C THR A 91 27.46 -26.83 -28.22
N MET A 92 26.76 -25.79 -28.70
CA MET A 92 26.56 -25.54 -30.12
C MET A 92 27.89 -25.33 -30.85
N SER A 93 28.79 -24.53 -30.28
CA SER A 93 30.11 -24.28 -30.87
C SER A 93 30.94 -25.55 -30.97
N ALA A 94 30.87 -26.42 -29.94
CA ALA A 94 31.56 -27.70 -29.93
C ALA A 94 31.00 -28.66 -30.99
N VAL A 95 29.68 -28.79 -31.10
CA VAL A 95 29.04 -29.70 -32.08
C VAL A 95 29.30 -29.23 -33.51
N LEU A 96 29.04 -27.97 -33.82
CA LEU A 96 29.22 -27.44 -35.17
C LEU A 96 30.69 -27.33 -35.57
N GLY A 97 31.57 -26.99 -34.61
CA GLY A 97 33.02 -26.98 -34.84
C GLY A 97 33.56 -28.37 -35.13
N LEU A 98 33.22 -29.37 -34.29
CA LEU A 98 33.71 -30.74 -34.45
C LEU A 98 33.26 -31.36 -35.77
N THR A 99 32.00 -31.15 -36.14
CA THR A 99 31.45 -31.69 -37.40
C THR A 99 32.00 -30.97 -38.62
N SER A 100 32.29 -29.68 -38.53
CA SER A 100 32.92 -28.92 -39.64
C SER A 100 34.39 -29.25 -39.85
N TYR A 101 35.11 -29.59 -38.78
CA TYR A 101 36.52 -29.99 -38.88
C TYR A 101 36.73 -31.49 -39.12
N TRP A 102 35.67 -32.31 -39.10
CA TRP A 102 35.77 -33.77 -39.13
C TRP A 102 36.57 -34.31 -40.34
N GLY A 103 36.41 -33.68 -41.51
CA GLY A 103 37.14 -34.04 -42.73
C GLY A 103 38.56 -33.47 -42.84
N CYS A 104 39.02 -32.67 -41.87
CA CYS A 104 40.33 -32.02 -41.90
C CYS A 104 41.41 -32.88 -41.26
N HIS A 105 41.91 -33.87 -42.01
CA HIS A 105 42.98 -34.75 -41.60
C HIS A 105 43.89 -35.15 -42.76
N ASP A 106 45.15 -35.45 -42.48
CA ASP A 106 46.12 -35.98 -43.45
C ASP A 106 47.11 -36.92 -42.75
N ALA A 107 48.13 -37.40 -43.46
CA ALA A 107 49.13 -38.32 -42.90
C ALA A 107 49.88 -37.76 -41.67
N ASN A 108 49.96 -36.44 -41.53
CA ASN A 108 50.63 -35.74 -40.43
C ASN A 108 49.64 -35.20 -39.38
N HIS A 109 48.33 -35.26 -39.64
CA HIS A 109 47.27 -34.71 -38.80
C HIS A 109 46.20 -35.80 -38.54
N PRO A 110 46.22 -36.50 -37.39
CA PRO A 110 45.36 -37.64 -37.12
C PRO A 110 43.86 -37.34 -37.23
N ALA A 111 43.10 -38.26 -37.82
CA ALA A 111 41.69 -38.11 -38.17
C ALA A 111 40.74 -37.77 -37.00
N VAL A 112 41.07 -38.18 -35.77
CA VAL A 112 40.25 -37.90 -34.58
C VAL A 112 40.80 -36.73 -33.77
N PHE A 113 42.12 -36.62 -33.66
CA PHE A 113 42.75 -35.66 -32.74
C PHE A 113 42.74 -34.24 -33.30
N THR A 114 42.97 -34.07 -34.60
CA THR A 114 43.01 -32.75 -35.25
C THR A 114 41.67 -32.01 -35.18
N PRO A 115 40.52 -32.62 -35.56
CA PRO A 115 39.22 -31.96 -35.45
C PRO A 115 38.85 -31.62 -34.00
N LEU A 116 39.22 -32.49 -33.05
CA LEU A 116 38.97 -32.26 -31.62
C LEU A 116 39.77 -31.07 -31.09
N MET A 117 41.06 -31.00 -31.44
CA MET A 117 41.95 -29.93 -31.00
C MET A 117 41.54 -28.57 -31.57
N TRP A 118 41.20 -28.50 -32.86
CA TRP A 118 40.73 -27.25 -33.49
C TRP A 118 39.38 -26.79 -32.94
N THR A 119 38.48 -27.74 -32.63
CA THR A 119 37.24 -27.43 -31.91
C THR A 119 37.49 -26.89 -30.51
N ALA A 120 38.44 -27.46 -29.77
CA ALA A 120 38.81 -26.97 -28.44
C ALA A 120 39.39 -25.55 -28.50
N GLN A 121 40.21 -25.24 -29.51
CA GLN A 121 40.71 -23.89 -29.75
C GLN A 121 39.58 -22.91 -30.08
N LEU A 122 38.60 -23.33 -30.88
CA LEU A 122 37.41 -22.55 -31.20
C LEU A 122 36.60 -22.18 -29.95
N VAL A 123 36.33 -23.17 -29.09
CA VAL A 123 35.61 -22.95 -27.82
C VAL A 123 36.38 -22.03 -26.87
N LYS A 124 37.73 -22.05 -26.92
CA LYS A 124 38.60 -21.13 -26.18
C LYS A 124 38.58 -19.69 -26.74
N GLY A 125 37.92 -19.45 -27.88
CA GLY A 125 37.78 -18.14 -28.52
C GLY A 125 38.70 -17.90 -29.71
N SER A 126 39.42 -18.91 -30.19
CA SER A 126 40.20 -18.79 -31.43
C SER A 126 39.26 -18.84 -32.65
N THR A 127 39.21 -17.76 -33.44
CA THR A 127 38.34 -17.65 -34.62
C THR A 127 39.10 -17.63 -35.95
N GLY A 128 40.42 -17.80 -35.91
CA GLY A 128 41.25 -17.84 -37.11
C GLY A 128 40.94 -19.04 -38.00
N ASP A 129 41.30 -18.92 -39.28
CA ASP A 129 41.27 -20.05 -40.21
C ASP A 129 42.39 -21.04 -39.89
N THR A 130 42.04 -22.31 -39.86
CA THR A 130 42.98 -23.42 -39.68
C THR A 130 43.50 -23.88 -41.03
N SER A 131 44.80 -24.13 -41.12
CA SER A 131 45.44 -24.61 -42.35
C SER A 131 45.87 -26.07 -42.20
N LEU A 132 45.61 -26.85 -43.25
CA LEU A 132 46.06 -28.21 -43.44
C LEU A 132 46.97 -28.22 -44.67
N SER A 133 48.24 -28.58 -44.51
CA SER A 133 49.22 -28.64 -45.60
C SER A 133 49.29 -27.35 -46.46
N GLY A 134 49.22 -26.18 -45.81
CA GLY A 134 49.31 -24.87 -46.46
C GLY A 134 48.03 -24.34 -47.11
N ARG A 135 46.90 -25.06 -47.01
CA ARG A 135 45.57 -24.62 -47.50
C ARG A 135 44.59 -24.50 -46.35
N THR A 136 43.63 -23.59 -46.43
CA THR A 136 42.56 -23.47 -45.43
C THR A 136 41.69 -24.74 -45.42
N CYS A 137 41.37 -25.25 -44.24
CA CYS A 137 40.50 -26.40 -44.06
C CYS A 137 39.49 -26.13 -42.93
N PRO A 138 38.18 -26.36 -43.14
CA PRO A 138 37.52 -26.83 -44.38
C PRO A 138 37.44 -25.75 -45.47
N ASN A 139 37.48 -26.16 -46.76
CA ASN A 139 37.28 -25.28 -47.91
C ASN A 139 36.34 -25.95 -48.94
N PRO A 140 35.18 -25.35 -49.29
CA PRO A 140 34.66 -24.08 -48.78
C PRO A 140 34.22 -24.16 -47.32
N THR A 141 34.31 -23.05 -46.57
CA THR A 141 33.95 -22.98 -45.16
C THR A 141 32.44 -23.26 -44.95
N PRO A 142 32.05 -24.30 -44.21
CA PRO A 142 30.65 -24.58 -43.93
C PRO A 142 30.03 -23.46 -43.08
N VAL A 143 28.76 -23.14 -43.32
CA VAL A 143 28.01 -22.15 -42.51
C VAL A 143 27.92 -22.56 -41.04
N GLY A 144 27.93 -23.86 -40.75
CA GLY A 144 28.00 -24.38 -39.38
C GLY A 144 29.23 -23.86 -38.62
N LEU A 145 30.39 -23.75 -39.28
CA LEU A 145 31.61 -23.25 -38.65
C LEU A 145 31.55 -21.75 -38.37
N GLU A 146 30.98 -20.96 -39.28
CA GLU A 146 30.75 -19.52 -39.06
C GLU A 146 29.82 -19.27 -37.87
N LEU A 147 28.74 -20.05 -37.76
CA LEU A 147 27.85 -19.99 -36.61
C LEU A 147 28.53 -20.43 -35.31
N ALA A 148 29.42 -21.43 -35.37
CA ALA A 148 30.22 -21.87 -34.22
C ALA A 148 31.18 -20.77 -33.74
N ARG A 149 31.82 -20.04 -34.67
CA ARG A 149 32.68 -18.89 -34.35
C ARG A 149 31.91 -17.77 -33.66
N ILE A 150 30.73 -17.41 -34.19
CA ILE A 150 29.86 -16.39 -33.58
C ILE A 150 29.38 -16.83 -32.19
N ALA A 151 28.99 -18.10 -32.03
CA ALA A 151 28.51 -18.64 -30.75
C ALA A 151 29.61 -18.67 -29.69
N ALA A 152 30.84 -19.06 -30.04
CA ALA A 152 31.99 -19.08 -29.14
C ALA A 152 32.35 -17.66 -28.64
N LEU A 153 32.42 -16.68 -29.54
CA LEU A 153 32.63 -15.27 -29.16
C LEU A 153 31.50 -14.74 -28.27
N SER A 154 30.26 -15.04 -28.62
CA SER A 154 29.08 -14.63 -27.85
C SER A 154 29.08 -15.21 -26.43
N ALA A 155 29.54 -16.44 -26.26
CA ALA A 155 29.68 -17.08 -24.95
C ALA A 155 30.70 -16.34 -24.06
N ILE A 156 31.84 -15.93 -24.62
CA ILE A 156 32.88 -15.17 -23.90
C ILE A 156 32.37 -13.79 -23.47
N PHE A 157 31.76 -13.02 -24.39
CA PHE A 157 31.19 -11.71 -24.05
C PHE A 157 30.05 -11.80 -23.03
N THR A 158 29.21 -12.83 -23.13
CA THR A 158 28.14 -13.09 -22.15
C THR A 158 28.71 -13.45 -20.78
N GLY A 159 29.77 -14.25 -20.74
CA GLY A 159 30.49 -14.60 -19.51
C GLY A 159 31.14 -13.39 -18.84
N LEU A 160 31.87 -12.58 -19.61
CA LEU A 160 32.49 -11.34 -19.12
C LEU A 160 31.43 -10.35 -18.61
N GLY A 161 30.33 -10.17 -19.34
CA GLY A 161 29.20 -9.34 -18.92
C GLY A 161 28.59 -9.82 -17.59
N GLY A 162 28.46 -11.14 -17.39
CA GLY A 162 28.00 -11.73 -16.14
C GLY A 162 28.92 -11.41 -14.95
N VAL A 163 30.24 -11.50 -15.14
CA VAL A 163 31.25 -11.19 -14.10
C VAL A 163 31.24 -9.71 -13.75
N VAL A 164 31.23 -8.81 -14.74
CA VAL A 164 31.16 -7.36 -14.53
C VAL A 164 29.89 -6.96 -13.76
N VAL A 165 28.73 -7.54 -14.13
CA VAL A 165 27.47 -7.32 -13.39
C VAL A 165 27.56 -7.85 -11.95
N GLY A 166 28.30 -8.92 -11.71
CA GLY A 166 28.56 -9.46 -10.38
C GLY A 166 29.40 -8.52 -9.50
N VAL A 167 30.48 -7.97 -10.04
CA VAL A 167 31.40 -7.06 -9.33
C VAL A 167 30.76 -5.69 -9.09
N PHE A 168 30.07 -5.13 -10.09
CA PHE A 168 29.42 -3.81 -10.01
C PHE A 168 27.94 -3.90 -9.61
N ARG A 169 27.55 -4.96 -8.91
CA ARG A 169 26.13 -5.26 -8.62
C ARG A 169 25.40 -4.14 -7.92
N SER A 170 26.06 -3.43 -6.99
CA SER A 170 25.50 -2.24 -6.31
C SER A 170 25.17 -1.11 -7.30
N GLN A 171 26.08 -0.82 -8.24
CA GLN A 171 25.87 0.22 -9.25
C GLN A 171 24.78 -0.17 -10.26
N VAL A 172 24.71 -1.46 -10.63
CA VAL A 172 23.65 -1.99 -11.49
C VAL A 172 22.28 -1.92 -10.82
N ASP A 173 22.18 -2.27 -9.54
CA ASP A 173 20.93 -2.16 -8.77
C ASP A 173 20.45 -0.69 -8.73
N ARG A 174 21.36 0.25 -8.48
CA ARG A 174 21.07 1.70 -8.48
C ARG A 174 20.62 2.21 -9.86
N LEU A 175 21.30 1.79 -10.94
CA LEU A 175 20.91 2.16 -12.30
C LEU A 175 19.52 1.63 -12.64
N ARG A 176 19.23 0.37 -12.32
CA ARG A 176 17.91 -0.25 -12.55
C ARG A 176 16.80 0.41 -11.73
N ALA A 177 17.08 0.79 -10.49
CA ALA A 177 16.14 1.54 -9.67
C ALA A 177 15.82 2.92 -10.28
N ASN A 178 16.83 3.60 -10.85
CA ASN A 178 16.64 4.92 -11.46
C ASN A 178 15.94 4.88 -12.83
N LEU A 179 16.03 3.76 -13.56
CA LEU A 179 15.40 3.57 -14.89
C LEU A 179 14.01 2.93 -14.81
N ALA A 180 13.51 2.61 -13.61
CA ALA A 180 12.21 1.97 -13.44
C ALA A 180 11.06 2.97 -13.65
N ASP A 181 10.02 2.54 -14.37
CA ASP A 181 8.82 3.37 -14.61
C ASP A 181 8.01 3.61 -13.32
N ALA A 182 8.04 2.65 -12.39
CA ALA A 182 7.41 2.71 -11.08
C ALA A 182 8.27 1.99 -10.02
N VAL A 183 8.36 2.57 -8.83
CA VAL A 183 9.19 2.05 -7.73
C VAL A 183 8.33 1.83 -6.48
N THR A 184 8.48 0.64 -5.89
CA THR A 184 8.06 0.34 -4.53
C THR A 184 9.30 0.34 -3.65
N ALA A 185 9.44 1.37 -2.80
CA ALA A 185 10.64 1.58 -1.99
C ALA A 185 10.42 1.11 -0.55
N ILE A 186 11.41 0.40 0.01
CA ILE A 186 11.52 0.09 1.43
C ILE A 186 12.76 0.77 1.98
N VAL A 187 12.62 1.58 3.03
CA VAL A 187 13.73 2.28 3.70
C VAL A 187 13.97 1.65 5.06
N GLY A 188 15.20 1.21 5.29
CA GLY A 188 15.57 0.44 6.47
C GLY A 188 15.16 -1.03 6.34
N VAL A 189 16.00 -1.93 6.85
CA VAL A 189 15.70 -3.35 7.03
C VAL A 189 16.42 -3.86 8.27
N ASP A 190 15.77 -4.78 8.98
CA ASP A 190 16.32 -5.51 10.12
C ASP A 190 15.95 -7.00 10.06
N GLY A 191 16.16 -7.73 11.16
CA GLY A 191 15.86 -9.16 11.25
C GLY A 191 14.37 -9.52 11.06
N ASP A 192 13.45 -8.63 11.41
CA ASP A 192 12.01 -8.89 11.37
C ASP A 192 11.41 -8.52 10.01
N THR A 193 12.08 -7.65 9.25
CA THR A 193 11.57 -7.13 7.96
C THR A 193 11.74 -8.07 6.76
N GLU A 194 12.50 -9.15 6.87
CA GLU A 194 12.75 -10.06 5.73
C GLU A 194 11.46 -10.71 5.22
N SER A 195 10.54 -11.06 6.11
CA SER A 195 9.20 -11.57 5.79
C SER A 195 8.37 -10.54 5.03
N MET A 196 8.43 -9.27 5.45
CA MET A 196 7.78 -8.16 4.75
C MET A 196 8.32 -7.97 3.33
N VAL A 197 9.65 -8.00 3.14
CA VAL A 197 10.25 -7.90 1.79
C VAL A 197 9.73 -9.03 0.90
N SER A 198 9.63 -10.25 1.42
CA SER A 198 9.09 -11.42 0.71
C SER A 198 7.60 -11.26 0.38
N ALA A 199 6.80 -10.76 1.33
CA ALA A 199 5.38 -10.48 1.13
C ALA A 199 5.16 -9.42 0.03
N ILE A 200 5.89 -8.30 0.12
CA ILE A 200 5.83 -7.20 -0.86
C ILE A 200 6.24 -7.69 -2.25
N ALA A 201 7.31 -8.49 -2.34
CA ALA A 201 7.76 -9.05 -3.61
C ALA A 201 6.69 -9.93 -4.29
N ARG A 202 5.89 -10.66 -3.50
CA ARG A 202 4.79 -11.51 -4.01
C ARG A 202 3.59 -10.70 -4.50
N THR A 203 3.29 -9.57 -3.88
CA THR A 203 2.15 -8.71 -4.22
C THR A 203 2.53 -7.52 -5.11
N LEU A 204 3.78 -7.46 -5.58
CA LEU A 204 4.29 -6.37 -6.40
C LEU A 204 3.59 -6.32 -7.76
N ASP A 205 3.11 -5.14 -8.17
CA ASP A 205 2.63 -4.94 -9.54
C ASP A 205 3.76 -5.27 -10.53
N ARG A 206 3.43 -5.97 -11.62
CA ARG A 206 4.39 -6.41 -12.66
C ARG A 206 5.19 -5.27 -13.27
N ARG A 207 4.67 -4.04 -13.20
CA ARG A 207 5.34 -2.82 -13.70
C ARG A 207 6.17 -2.09 -12.65
N SER A 208 6.06 -2.48 -11.38
CA SER A 208 6.80 -1.87 -10.29
C SER A 208 8.12 -2.62 -10.03
N THR A 209 9.17 -1.87 -9.68
CA THR A 209 10.44 -2.42 -9.22
C THR A 209 10.53 -2.28 -7.70
N LEU A 210 10.78 -3.40 -7.01
CA LEU A 210 11.04 -3.41 -5.57
C LEU A 210 12.48 -2.94 -5.30
N VAL A 211 12.59 -1.86 -4.54
CA VAL A 211 13.88 -1.25 -4.15
C VAL A 211 13.98 -1.22 -2.63
N VAL A 212 15.08 -1.75 -2.10
CA VAL A 212 15.41 -1.67 -0.66
C VAL A 212 16.58 -0.71 -0.48
N ILE A 213 16.39 0.29 0.36
CA ILE A 213 17.36 1.33 0.69
C ILE A 213 17.87 1.03 2.11
N THR A 214 19.16 0.71 2.23
CA THR A 214 19.79 0.35 3.52
C THR A 214 21.21 0.89 3.60
N ASN A 215 21.81 0.83 4.80
CA ASN A 215 23.19 1.26 5.04
C ASN A 215 24.22 0.33 4.38
N ALA A 216 25.38 0.89 4.03
CA ALA A 216 26.52 0.08 3.64
C ALA A 216 26.97 -0.82 4.81
N GLY A 217 27.30 -2.08 4.53
CA GLY A 217 27.74 -3.05 5.56
C GLY A 217 26.62 -3.91 6.17
N ASP A 218 25.38 -3.78 5.72
CA ASP A 218 24.30 -4.66 6.17
C ASP A 218 24.44 -6.07 5.57
N ASP A 219 24.68 -7.07 6.42
CA ASP A 219 24.84 -8.48 6.03
C ASP A 219 23.58 -9.07 5.36
N ARG A 220 22.43 -8.41 5.49
CA ARG A 220 21.14 -8.81 4.92
C ARG A 220 21.02 -8.50 3.43
N VAL A 221 21.90 -7.66 2.88
CA VAL A 221 21.87 -7.23 1.48
C VAL A 221 21.75 -8.41 0.51
N GLN A 222 22.47 -9.51 0.77
CA GLN A 222 22.40 -10.70 -0.08
C GLN A 222 21.09 -11.47 0.07
N ARG A 223 20.50 -11.52 1.28
CA ARG A 223 19.21 -12.19 1.54
C ARG A 223 18.07 -11.43 0.85
N VAL A 224 18.03 -10.12 1.04
CA VAL A 224 17.04 -9.23 0.39
C VAL A 224 17.13 -9.29 -1.14
N ARG A 225 18.34 -9.35 -1.71
CA ARG A 225 18.51 -9.55 -3.16
C ARG A 225 17.97 -10.90 -3.65
N ARG A 226 18.07 -11.96 -2.86
CA ARG A 226 17.50 -13.28 -3.21
C ARG A 226 15.98 -13.25 -3.26
N LEU A 227 15.35 -12.36 -2.49
CA LEU A 227 13.90 -12.10 -2.52
C LEU A 227 13.46 -11.24 -3.73
N GLY A 228 14.38 -10.86 -4.62
CA GLY A 228 14.09 -10.17 -5.88
C GLY A 228 14.27 -8.65 -5.85
N ALA A 229 14.52 -8.06 -4.68
CA ALA A 229 14.73 -6.63 -4.53
C ALA A 229 16.04 -6.13 -5.18
N ARG A 230 16.03 -4.85 -5.58
CA ARG A 230 17.25 -4.10 -5.94
C ARG A 230 17.70 -3.33 -4.71
N VAL A 231 18.97 -3.47 -4.33
CA VAL A 231 19.46 -2.84 -3.10
C VAL A 231 20.26 -1.58 -3.44
N VAL A 232 19.81 -0.45 -2.90
CA VAL A 232 20.47 0.85 -3.01
C VAL A 232 21.10 1.16 -1.66
N LEU A 233 22.43 1.23 -1.63
CA LEU A 233 23.18 1.57 -0.43
C LEU A 233 23.29 3.08 -0.29
N VAL A 234 22.90 3.60 0.87
CA VAL A 234 23.02 5.02 1.25
C VAL A 234 23.55 5.12 2.68
N ASP A 235 23.81 6.34 3.16
CA ASP A 235 24.05 6.60 4.57
C ASP A 235 22.77 7.19 5.16
N LEU A 236 21.97 6.35 5.83
CA LEU A 236 20.70 6.75 6.42
C LEU A 236 20.85 7.74 7.59
N ASN A 237 22.07 7.90 8.13
CA ASN A 237 22.37 8.92 9.12
C ASN A 237 22.70 10.28 8.48
N ALA A 238 22.93 10.31 7.17
CA ALA A 238 23.19 11.53 6.40
C ALA A 238 21.98 11.84 5.49
N PRO A 239 21.08 12.76 5.90
CA PRO A 239 19.84 13.07 5.18
C PRO A 239 20.03 13.27 3.66
N SER A 240 21.08 14.01 3.27
CA SER A 240 21.38 14.36 1.88
C SER A 240 21.52 13.14 0.95
N THR A 241 22.00 12.00 1.47
CA THR A 241 22.20 10.81 0.65
C THR A 241 20.88 10.15 0.26
N LEU A 242 19.90 10.14 1.17
CA LEU A 242 18.55 9.62 0.95
C LEU A 242 17.79 10.52 -0.05
N VAL A 243 17.84 11.84 0.15
CA VAL A 243 17.07 12.80 -0.67
C VAL A 243 17.58 12.89 -2.12
N SER A 244 18.88 12.59 -2.33
CA SER A 244 19.55 12.66 -3.64
C SER A 244 19.12 11.61 -4.67
N LEU A 245 18.37 10.58 -4.25
CA LEU A 245 18.02 9.46 -5.12
C LEU A 245 17.06 9.88 -6.23
N ARG A 246 17.37 9.53 -7.48
CA ARG A 246 16.52 9.88 -8.64
C ARG A 246 15.23 9.06 -8.70
N LEU A 247 15.20 7.90 -8.02
CA LEU A 247 14.05 7.00 -7.97
C LEU A 247 12.78 7.64 -7.41
N TRP A 248 12.90 8.71 -6.60
CA TRP A 248 11.74 9.39 -6.01
C TRP A 248 10.72 9.90 -7.04
N ARG A 249 11.18 10.26 -8.25
CA ARG A 249 10.30 10.69 -9.36
C ARG A 249 9.31 9.59 -9.76
N HIS A 250 9.73 8.34 -9.64
CA HIS A 250 8.97 7.16 -10.03
C HIS A 250 8.34 6.43 -8.83
N LEU A 251 8.37 7.04 -7.63
CA LEU A 251 7.78 6.44 -6.45
C LEU A 251 6.29 6.17 -6.67
N GLY A 252 5.90 4.93 -6.39
CA GLY A 252 4.53 4.44 -6.44
C GLY A 252 4.01 3.97 -5.09
N ARG A 253 4.88 3.49 -4.20
CA ARG A 253 4.58 3.06 -2.82
C ARG A 253 5.84 3.15 -1.94
N LEU A 254 5.69 3.52 -0.68
CA LEU A 254 6.77 3.67 0.29
C LEU A 254 6.53 2.84 1.55
N TYR A 255 7.59 2.22 2.05
CA TYR A 255 7.64 1.49 3.31
C TYR A 255 8.79 2.04 4.15
N LEU A 256 8.53 2.44 5.39
CA LEU A 256 9.53 2.92 6.34
C LEU A 256 9.61 1.94 7.50
N MET A 257 10.75 1.27 7.66
CA MET A 257 10.84 0.02 8.42
C MET A 257 11.86 0.05 9.57
N SER A 258 12.27 1.25 10.02
CA SER A 258 13.04 1.37 11.26
C SER A 258 12.22 0.84 12.44
N PRO A 259 12.82 0.09 13.39
CA PRO A 259 12.15 -0.27 14.65
C PRO A 259 11.89 0.96 15.54
N ASP A 260 12.62 2.07 15.34
CA ASP A 260 12.36 3.34 15.98
C ASP A 260 11.39 4.20 15.13
N PRO A 261 10.17 4.49 15.63
CA PRO A 261 9.20 5.33 14.93
C PRO A 261 9.73 6.74 14.62
N ALA A 262 10.50 7.36 15.52
CA ALA A 262 10.99 8.73 15.30
C ALA A 262 11.88 8.83 14.06
N THR A 263 12.77 7.85 13.86
CA THR A 263 13.58 7.70 12.65
C THR A 263 12.71 7.59 11.39
N ASN A 264 11.63 6.79 11.42
CA ASN A 264 10.71 6.69 10.29
C ASN A 264 10.03 8.04 9.97
N LEU A 265 9.58 8.77 10.98
CA LEU A 265 8.94 10.08 10.78
C LEU A 265 9.92 11.13 10.23
N MET A 266 11.17 11.10 10.68
CA MET A 266 12.23 11.94 10.11
C MET A 266 12.45 11.63 8.61
N TRP A 267 12.55 10.35 8.23
CA TRP A 267 12.67 9.98 6.81
C TRP A 267 11.43 10.37 6.01
N LEU A 268 10.24 10.24 6.59
CA LEU A 268 8.99 10.63 5.95
C LEU A 268 8.96 12.12 5.60
N ASP A 269 9.33 13.00 6.53
CA ASP A 269 9.41 14.45 6.29
C ASP A 269 10.42 14.79 5.19
N LEU A 270 11.63 14.21 5.25
CA LEU A 270 12.67 14.42 4.23
C LEU A 270 12.22 14.00 2.83
N ILE A 271 11.61 12.81 2.72
CA ILE A 271 11.11 12.28 1.45
C ILE A 271 9.90 13.09 0.98
N GLY A 272 8.99 13.47 1.89
CA GLY A 272 7.80 14.27 1.61
C GLY A 272 8.16 15.62 0.99
N ARG A 273 9.10 16.36 1.60
CA ARG A 273 9.62 17.63 1.05
C ARG A 273 10.22 17.45 -0.34
N ARG A 274 11.02 16.40 -0.54
CA ARG A 274 11.61 16.10 -1.85
C ARG A 274 10.57 15.78 -2.91
N LEU A 275 9.54 15.02 -2.55
CA LEU A 275 8.44 14.71 -3.46
C LEU A 275 7.68 15.98 -3.85
N ALA A 276 7.52 16.94 -2.93
CA ALA A 276 6.90 18.23 -3.22
C ALA A 276 7.66 19.07 -4.26
N GLU A 277 8.99 18.99 -4.28
CA GLU A 277 9.80 19.67 -5.29
C GLU A 277 9.69 19.06 -6.71
N ILE A 278 9.42 17.75 -6.80
CA ILE A 278 9.50 17.01 -8.07
C ILE A 278 8.15 16.62 -8.67
N GLY A 279 7.04 16.79 -7.95
CA GLY A 279 5.71 16.68 -8.55
C GLY A 279 4.53 16.60 -7.58
N ASP A 280 3.33 16.63 -8.18
CA ASP A 280 2.07 16.77 -7.44
C ASP A 280 1.35 15.45 -7.15
N LYS A 281 2.05 14.31 -7.26
CA LYS A 281 1.46 13.01 -6.92
C LYS A 281 0.97 13.02 -5.47
N GLN A 282 -0.31 12.73 -5.26
CA GLN A 282 -0.95 12.64 -3.94
C GLN A 282 -1.47 11.22 -3.70
N ARG A 283 -1.79 10.94 -2.44
CA ARG A 283 -2.23 9.63 -1.92
C ARG A 283 -1.35 8.46 -2.34
N LEU A 284 -0.03 8.64 -2.35
CA LEU A 284 0.89 7.52 -2.51
C LEU A 284 0.74 6.59 -1.30
N PRO A 285 0.63 5.26 -1.47
CA PRO A 285 0.52 4.37 -0.33
C PRO A 285 1.81 4.40 0.47
N LEU A 286 1.67 4.60 1.77
CA LEU A 286 2.76 4.68 2.73
C LEU A 286 2.45 3.71 3.86
N ILE A 287 3.40 2.85 4.19
CA ILE A 287 3.31 2.00 5.38
C ILE A 287 4.52 2.30 6.27
N VAL A 288 4.24 2.71 7.50
CA VAL A 288 5.26 3.04 8.50
C VAL A 288 5.29 1.98 9.58
N ARG A 289 6.48 1.52 9.97
CA ARG A 289 6.63 0.64 11.13
C ARG A 289 6.46 1.45 12.42
N ILE A 290 5.46 1.07 13.21
CA ILE A 290 5.27 1.53 14.58
C ILE A 290 4.83 0.31 15.37
N ASP A 291 5.73 -0.23 16.19
CA ASP A 291 5.46 -1.47 16.92
C ASP A 291 4.49 -1.25 18.08
N ASP A 292 4.58 -0.11 18.78
CA ASP A 292 3.66 0.21 19.88
C ASP A 292 2.22 0.46 19.35
N PRO A 293 1.22 -0.34 19.77
CA PRO A 293 -0.15 -0.23 19.26
C PRO A 293 -0.84 1.10 19.59
N TRP A 294 -0.50 1.74 20.71
CA TRP A 294 -1.08 3.05 21.06
C TRP A 294 -0.57 4.13 20.15
N LEU A 295 0.74 4.17 19.95
CA LEU A 295 1.37 5.12 19.04
C LEU A 295 0.90 4.87 17.61
N ALA A 296 0.76 3.61 17.19
CA ALA A 296 0.25 3.24 15.88
C ALA A 296 -1.14 3.85 15.62
N GLU A 297 -2.08 3.71 16.56
CA GLU A 297 -3.43 4.24 16.37
C GLU A 297 -3.54 5.75 16.53
N ALA A 298 -2.89 6.32 17.54
CA ALA A 298 -2.80 7.78 17.65
C ALA A 298 -2.22 8.39 16.37
N TRP A 299 -1.19 7.77 15.79
CA TRP A 299 -0.60 8.19 14.53
C TRP A 299 -1.57 8.01 13.35
N ARG A 300 -2.24 6.86 13.19
CA ARG A 300 -3.25 6.66 12.13
C ARG A 300 -4.31 7.76 12.18
N ALA A 301 -4.90 8.01 13.34
CA ALA A 301 -5.93 9.02 13.50
C ALA A 301 -5.44 10.45 13.20
N GLN A 302 -4.18 10.77 13.49
CA GLN A 302 -3.60 12.09 13.24
C GLN A 302 -3.15 12.29 11.78
N GLN A 303 -2.53 11.28 11.15
CA GLN A 303 -1.97 11.36 9.80
C GLN A 303 -3.02 11.59 8.73
N PHE A 304 -4.25 11.15 8.97
CA PHE A 304 -5.35 11.38 8.05
C PHE A 304 -5.81 12.85 8.00
N GLY A 305 -5.13 13.75 8.68
CA GLY A 305 -5.44 15.16 8.59
C GLY A 305 -4.41 16.09 9.20
N GLY A 306 -3.14 15.71 9.08
CA GLY A 306 -2.04 16.66 9.14
C GLY A 306 -1.90 17.43 7.82
N SER A 307 -0.85 18.25 7.73
CA SER A 307 -0.53 19.09 6.56
C SER A 307 -0.17 18.33 5.28
N ASP A 308 0.11 17.02 5.36
CA ASP A 308 0.63 16.26 4.23
C ASP A 308 -0.42 15.38 3.53
N THR A 309 -1.18 16.01 2.63
CA THR A 309 -2.16 15.34 1.74
C THR A 309 -1.53 14.32 0.76
N ARG A 310 -0.19 14.18 0.75
CA ARG A 310 0.54 13.35 -0.21
C ARG A 310 0.41 11.86 0.00
N TRP A 311 0.14 11.41 1.23
CA TRP A 311 0.19 10.00 1.57
C TRP A 311 -1.21 9.42 1.80
N ALA A 312 -1.40 8.17 1.36
CA ALA A 312 -2.41 7.28 1.89
C ALA A 312 -1.68 6.42 2.92
N ALA A 313 -1.53 6.97 4.12
CA ALA A 313 -0.73 6.39 5.19
C ALA A 313 -1.43 5.18 5.83
N ASP A 314 -0.63 4.27 6.35
CA ASP A 314 -1.03 3.21 7.27
C ASP A 314 0.21 2.77 8.08
N VAL A 315 -0.01 1.93 9.08
CA VAL A 315 1.00 1.46 10.02
C VAL A 315 1.06 -0.06 10.05
N VAL A 316 2.26 -0.58 10.24
CA VAL A 316 2.48 -1.98 10.59
C VAL A 316 3.29 -2.06 11.89
N GLY A 317 2.94 -3.00 12.77
CA GLY A 317 3.67 -3.24 14.01
C GLY A 317 3.75 -4.72 14.32
N ARG A 318 4.85 -5.15 14.98
CA ARG A 318 5.06 -6.56 15.34
C ARG A 318 3.95 -7.13 16.22
N TYR A 319 3.37 -6.31 17.10
CA TYR A 319 2.30 -6.73 18.01
C TYR A 319 0.97 -6.91 17.27
N GLU A 320 0.58 -5.96 16.41
CA GLU A 320 -0.63 -6.06 15.59
C GLU A 320 -0.55 -7.24 14.62
N VAL A 321 0.58 -7.42 13.94
CA VAL A 321 0.79 -8.55 13.01
C VAL A 321 0.74 -9.88 13.77
N THR A 322 1.36 -9.96 14.95
CA THR A 322 1.34 -11.17 15.78
C THR A 322 -0.06 -11.46 16.31
N ALA A 323 -0.79 -10.45 16.78
CA ALA A 323 -2.18 -10.58 17.23
C ALA A 323 -3.08 -11.12 16.12
N GLY A 324 -2.97 -10.55 14.90
CA GLY A 324 -3.70 -11.02 13.73
C GLY A 324 -3.41 -12.49 13.41
N ARG A 325 -2.13 -12.91 13.46
CA ARG A 325 -1.73 -14.30 13.22
C ARG A 325 -2.26 -15.26 14.29
N LEU A 326 -2.19 -14.89 15.57
CA LEU A 326 -2.71 -15.71 16.66
C LEU A 326 -4.23 -15.89 16.55
N LEU A 327 -4.95 -14.81 16.30
CA LEU A 327 -6.41 -14.85 16.14
C LEU A 327 -6.83 -15.58 14.87
N ASP A 328 -6.08 -15.48 13.77
CA ASP A 328 -6.33 -16.29 12.56
C ASP A 328 -6.25 -17.79 12.87
N GLY A 329 -5.21 -18.24 13.60
CA GLY A 329 -5.04 -19.64 13.99
C GLY A 329 -6.14 -20.13 14.94
N ILE A 330 -6.52 -19.30 15.92
CA ILE A 330 -7.58 -19.62 16.88
C ILE A 330 -8.95 -19.70 16.19
N ILE A 331 -9.30 -18.73 15.35
CA ILE A 331 -10.59 -18.69 14.64
C ILE A 331 -10.70 -19.82 13.61
N ALA A 332 -9.57 -20.26 13.04
CA ALA A 332 -9.52 -21.43 12.16
C ALA A 332 -9.74 -22.75 12.93
N THR A 333 -9.53 -22.76 14.25
CA THR A 333 -9.79 -23.93 15.10
C THR A 333 -11.29 -24.03 15.39
N PRO A 334 -11.97 -25.12 14.97
CA PRO A 334 -13.41 -25.25 15.19
C PRO A 334 -13.79 -25.19 16.67
N ASN A 335 -14.97 -24.63 16.97
CA ASN A 335 -15.61 -24.62 18.29
C ASN A 335 -14.98 -23.73 19.38
N ILE A 336 -13.91 -22.96 19.08
CA ILE A 336 -13.39 -22.00 20.07
C ILE A 336 -14.36 -20.82 20.21
N GLN A 337 -14.88 -20.63 21.42
CA GLN A 337 -15.84 -19.59 21.77
C GLN A 337 -15.26 -18.55 22.72
N ARG A 338 -14.25 -18.91 23.52
CA ARG A 338 -13.62 -18.00 24.50
C ARG A 338 -12.10 -18.13 24.49
N VAL A 339 -11.41 -16.99 24.53
CA VAL A 339 -9.95 -16.91 24.60
C VAL A 339 -9.55 -16.16 25.86
N PHE A 340 -8.75 -16.80 26.71
CA PHE A 340 -8.18 -16.16 27.89
C PHE A 340 -6.82 -15.56 27.53
N ILE A 341 -6.70 -14.23 27.66
CA ILE A 341 -5.44 -13.51 27.46
C ILE A 341 -4.82 -13.27 28.83
N CYS A 342 -3.69 -13.91 29.08
CA CYS A 342 -3.04 -13.96 30.38
C CYS A 342 -1.79 -13.08 30.38
N GLY A 343 -1.82 -12.02 31.18
CA GLY A 343 -0.77 -11.01 31.28
C GLY A 343 -1.11 -9.68 30.57
N THR A 344 -0.32 -8.66 30.88
CA THR A 344 -0.54 -7.29 30.43
C THR A 344 0.67 -6.76 29.67
N SER A 345 0.54 -6.74 28.34
CA SER A 345 1.57 -6.21 27.43
C SER A 345 0.93 -5.46 26.26
N GLN A 346 1.77 -4.86 25.41
CA GLN A 346 1.35 -4.30 24.12
C GLN A 346 0.60 -5.33 23.25
N LEU A 347 0.90 -6.63 23.39
CA LEU A 347 0.17 -7.69 22.67
C LEU A 347 -1.28 -7.83 23.15
N THR A 348 -1.54 -7.67 24.45
CA THR A 348 -2.90 -7.72 25.04
C THR A 348 -3.80 -6.69 24.35
N LEU A 349 -3.32 -5.46 24.22
CA LEU A 349 -4.06 -4.39 23.54
C LEU A 349 -4.20 -4.62 22.04
N ALA A 350 -3.14 -5.12 21.39
CA ALA A 350 -3.19 -5.47 19.97
C ALA A 350 -4.23 -6.56 19.67
N LEU A 351 -4.38 -7.56 20.55
CA LEU A 351 -5.41 -8.60 20.44
C LEU A 351 -6.83 -8.02 20.56
N CYS A 352 -7.08 -7.16 21.55
CA CYS A 352 -8.37 -6.48 21.71
C CYS A 352 -8.70 -5.59 20.49
N ALA A 353 -7.71 -4.84 19.98
CA ALA A 353 -7.87 -3.97 18.82
C ALA A 353 -8.12 -4.76 17.53
N ASP A 354 -7.36 -5.84 17.27
CA ASP A 354 -7.55 -6.70 16.08
C ASP A 354 -8.94 -7.38 16.11
N LEU A 355 -9.38 -7.90 17.27
CA LEU A 355 -10.70 -8.51 17.37
C LEU A 355 -11.84 -7.50 17.17
N THR A 356 -11.70 -6.30 17.73
CA THR A 356 -12.66 -5.20 17.49
C THR A 356 -12.70 -4.81 16.01
N ARG A 357 -11.54 -4.72 15.35
CA ARG A 357 -11.48 -4.45 13.91
C ARG A 357 -12.19 -5.55 13.12
N ARG A 358 -11.97 -6.82 13.45
CA ARG A 358 -12.66 -7.95 12.80
C ARG A 358 -14.16 -7.90 13.02
N ALA A 359 -14.63 -7.52 14.20
CA ALA A 359 -16.06 -7.37 14.47
C ALA A 359 -16.67 -6.30 13.57
N LEU A 360 -16.03 -5.12 13.48
CA LEU A 360 -16.47 -4.07 12.55
C LEU A 360 -16.52 -4.56 11.10
N GLU A 361 -15.46 -5.24 10.64
CA GLU A 361 -15.40 -5.77 9.26
C GLU A 361 -16.52 -6.80 9.01
N ARG A 362 -16.83 -7.65 9.99
CA ARG A 362 -17.89 -8.66 9.92
C ARG A 362 -19.28 -8.06 9.96
N ASP A 363 -19.50 -7.01 10.75
CA ASP A 363 -20.75 -6.25 10.78
C ASP A 363 -20.98 -5.53 9.44
N PHE A 364 -19.90 -5.07 8.80
CA PHE A 364 -19.97 -4.52 7.46
C PHE A 364 -20.28 -5.59 6.41
N TYR A 365 -19.55 -6.70 6.44
CA TYR A 365 -19.77 -7.86 5.57
C TYR A 365 -19.11 -9.13 6.13
N THR A 366 -19.93 -10.13 6.43
CA THR A 366 -19.48 -11.47 6.79
C THR A 366 -19.77 -12.45 5.64
N PRO A 367 -18.74 -13.09 5.04
CA PRO A 367 -18.96 -14.15 4.08
C PRO A 367 -19.76 -15.32 4.67
N PRO A 368 -20.60 -16.01 3.88
CA PRO A 368 -21.35 -17.18 4.35
C PRO A 368 -20.42 -18.28 4.90
N GLY A 369 -20.83 -18.91 6.01
CA GLY A 369 -20.10 -20.05 6.59
C GLY A 369 -18.88 -19.67 7.44
N VAL A 370 -18.64 -18.37 7.68
CA VAL A 370 -17.58 -17.93 8.60
C VAL A 370 -18.05 -18.10 10.06
N PRO A 371 -17.26 -18.76 10.93
CA PRO A 371 -17.62 -18.96 12.34
C PRO A 371 -17.67 -17.63 13.11
N PRO A 372 -18.46 -17.52 14.20
CA PRO A 372 -18.51 -16.30 15.02
C PRO A 372 -17.14 -15.96 15.62
N LEU A 373 -16.96 -14.70 16.03
CA LEU A 373 -15.74 -14.30 16.74
C LEU A 373 -15.79 -14.84 18.18
N PRO A 374 -14.66 -15.31 18.75
CA PRO A 374 -14.63 -15.69 20.15
C PRO A 374 -14.73 -14.46 21.06
N ALA A 375 -15.19 -14.65 22.29
CA ALA A 375 -15.08 -13.66 23.37
C ALA A 375 -13.65 -13.66 23.94
N LEU A 376 -13.17 -12.50 24.39
CA LEU A 376 -11.89 -12.39 25.10
C LEU A 376 -12.12 -12.18 26.58
N THR A 377 -11.29 -12.81 27.40
CA THR A 377 -11.22 -12.54 28.83
C THR A 377 -9.78 -12.21 29.19
N LEU A 378 -9.54 -10.97 29.60
CA LEU A 378 -8.25 -10.50 30.10
C LEU A 378 -8.06 -11.00 31.53
N VAL A 379 -6.94 -11.67 31.82
CA VAL A 379 -6.65 -12.24 33.14
C VAL A 379 -5.29 -11.74 33.61
N GLU A 380 -5.32 -10.71 34.45
CA GLU A 380 -4.19 -10.17 35.20
C GLU A 380 -4.71 -9.22 36.30
N ARG A 381 -3.91 -8.93 37.32
CA ARG A 381 -4.27 -8.03 38.43
C ARG A 381 -4.73 -6.64 37.96
N ASP A 382 -4.18 -6.13 36.86
CA ASP A 382 -4.48 -4.82 36.25
C ASP A 382 -5.31 -4.93 34.96
N ALA A 383 -5.96 -6.09 34.70
CA ALA A 383 -6.74 -6.32 33.49
C ALA A 383 -7.85 -5.30 33.23
N GLU A 384 -8.45 -4.74 34.29
CA GLU A 384 -9.50 -3.72 34.18
C GLU A 384 -8.99 -2.41 33.57
N ASP A 385 -7.74 -2.03 33.84
CA ASP A 385 -7.16 -0.79 33.30
C ASP A 385 -6.90 -0.94 31.80
N TYR A 386 -6.43 -2.11 31.37
CA TYR A 386 -6.29 -2.45 29.94
C TYR A 386 -7.63 -2.49 29.20
N LEU A 387 -8.70 -2.92 29.87
CA LEU A 387 -10.05 -2.88 29.30
C LEU A 387 -10.54 -1.43 29.12
N LYS A 388 -10.32 -0.56 30.12
CA LYS A 388 -10.66 0.87 30.03
C LYS A 388 -9.88 1.57 28.92
N ASP A 389 -8.59 1.28 28.81
CA ASP A 389 -7.72 1.78 27.76
C ASP A 389 -8.21 1.39 26.36
N HIS A 390 -8.58 0.11 26.19
CA HIS A 390 -9.17 -0.38 24.95
C HIS A 390 -10.51 0.30 24.63
N GLN A 391 -11.38 0.49 25.62
CA GLN A 391 -12.66 1.18 25.45
C GLN A 391 -12.48 2.65 25.07
N PHE A 392 -11.54 3.35 25.71
CA PHE A 392 -11.18 4.73 25.36
C PHE A 392 -10.76 4.81 23.89
N TYR A 393 -9.91 3.88 23.44
CA TYR A 393 -9.50 3.81 22.04
C TYR A 393 -10.70 3.58 21.09
N ARG A 394 -11.60 2.64 21.44
CA ARG A 394 -12.80 2.38 20.63
C ARG A 394 -13.67 3.63 20.45
N GLN A 395 -13.80 4.43 21.49
CA GLN A 395 -14.54 5.69 21.45
C GLN A 395 -13.86 6.74 20.57
N GLN A 396 -12.53 6.88 20.64
CA GLN A 396 -11.77 7.80 19.77
C GLN A 396 -11.89 7.41 18.29
N ALA A 397 -11.75 6.12 17.98
CA ALA A 397 -11.94 5.57 16.65
C ALA A 397 -13.42 5.62 16.19
N GLY A 398 -14.36 5.86 17.10
CA GLY A 398 -15.80 6.00 16.86
C GLY A 398 -16.44 4.79 16.18
N PHE A 399 -16.06 3.60 16.63
CA PHE A 399 -16.72 2.35 16.24
C PHE A 399 -18.19 2.37 16.70
N LEU A 400 -19.12 2.05 15.80
CA LEU A 400 -20.56 2.03 16.07
C LEU A 400 -21.05 0.71 16.66
N SER A 401 -20.34 -0.39 16.40
CA SER A 401 -20.70 -1.72 16.89
C SER A 401 -20.35 -1.86 18.37
N ASP A 402 -21.20 -2.58 19.12
CA ASP A 402 -20.90 -3.04 20.48
C ASP A 402 -19.63 -3.90 20.53
N GLY A 403 -19.21 -4.43 19.38
CA GLY A 403 -17.96 -5.16 19.20
C GLY A 403 -18.04 -6.55 19.83
N PRO A 404 -16.89 -7.27 19.87
CA PRO A 404 -16.83 -8.56 20.53
C PRO A 404 -16.92 -8.39 22.06
N ALA A 405 -17.43 -9.39 22.77
CA ALA A 405 -17.39 -9.41 24.23
C ALA A 405 -15.94 -9.50 24.71
N ILE A 406 -15.49 -8.47 25.44
CA ILE A 406 -14.16 -8.41 26.06
C ILE A 406 -14.37 -8.11 27.55
N ASP A 407 -14.09 -9.11 28.37
CA ASP A 407 -14.21 -9.04 29.83
C ASP A 407 -12.82 -8.95 30.48
N ALA A 408 -12.76 -8.49 31.72
CA ALA A 408 -11.54 -8.45 32.53
C ALA A 408 -11.76 -9.17 33.87
N VAL A 409 -10.75 -9.94 34.28
CA VAL A 409 -10.68 -10.62 35.57
C VAL A 409 -9.44 -10.10 36.31
N PRO A 410 -9.59 -9.31 37.38
CA PRO A 410 -8.48 -8.70 38.13
C PRO A 410 -7.76 -9.70 39.06
N GLU A 411 -7.42 -10.88 38.55
CA GLU A 411 -6.70 -11.93 39.27
C GLU A 411 -5.42 -12.32 38.52
N ALA A 412 -4.37 -12.69 39.27
CA ALA A 412 -3.14 -13.18 38.65
C ALA A 412 -3.39 -14.48 37.86
N PRO A 413 -2.81 -14.65 36.66
CA PRO A 413 -3.04 -15.80 35.77
C PRO A 413 -2.30 -17.06 36.24
N THR A 414 -2.62 -17.52 37.45
CA THR A 414 -2.07 -18.75 38.03
C THR A 414 -2.79 -19.98 37.47
N VAL A 415 -2.14 -21.14 37.49
CA VAL A 415 -2.77 -22.40 37.06
C VAL A 415 -4.12 -22.67 37.78
N PRO A 416 -4.26 -22.51 39.11
CA PRO A 416 -5.56 -22.66 39.77
C PRO A 416 -6.62 -21.67 39.28
N THR A 417 -6.27 -20.39 39.11
CA THR A 417 -7.18 -19.37 38.59
C THR A 417 -7.67 -19.74 37.20
N LEU A 418 -6.76 -20.11 36.30
CA LEU A 418 -7.10 -20.47 34.93
C LEU A 418 -7.93 -21.76 34.86
N LEU A 419 -7.59 -22.79 35.66
CA LEU A 419 -8.41 -24.01 35.71
C LEU A 419 -9.83 -23.75 36.22
N ARG A 420 -10.01 -22.82 37.17
CA ARG A 420 -11.34 -22.39 37.62
C ARG A 420 -12.09 -21.68 36.50
N LEU A 421 -11.49 -20.64 35.90
CA LEU A 421 -12.13 -19.85 34.83
C LEU A 421 -12.46 -20.68 33.58
N ILE A 422 -11.58 -21.61 33.20
CA ILE A 422 -11.80 -22.52 32.08
C ILE A 422 -12.86 -23.59 32.45
N GLY A 423 -12.86 -24.07 33.69
CA GLY A 423 -13.83 -25.04 34.20
C GLY A 423 -15.24 -24.48 34.37
N ASP A 424 -15.38 -23.19 34.66
CA ASP A 424 -16.66 -22.46 34.64
C ASP A 424 -17.23 -22.32 33.20
N ALA A 425 -16.41 -22.58 32.19
CA ALA A 425 -16.79 -22.67 30.78
C ALA A 425 -16.77 -24.16 30.30
N ASP A 426 -16.28 -24.43 29.09
CA ASP A 426 -15.95 -25.77 28.60
C ASP A 426 -14.53 -25.74 28.01
N PRO A 427 -13.55 -26.50 28.57
CA PRO A 427 -12.18 -26.55 28.06
C PRO A 427 -12.07 -26.85 26.56
N ALA A 428 -13.01 -27.60 25.97
CA ALA A 428 -13.01 -27.93 24.55
C ALA A 428 -13.34 -26.73 23.64
N THR A 429 -13.88 -25.65 24.22
CA THR A 429 -14.26 -24.40 23.53
C THR A 429 -13.36 -23.22 23.90
N CYS A 430 -12.30 -23.48 24.69
CA CYS A 430 -11.41 -22.44 25.20
C CYS A 430 -10.04 -22.47 24.51
N ALA A 431 -9.40 -21.31 24.45
CA ALA A 431 -7.98 -21.19 24.16
C ALA A 431 -7.31 -20.24 25.16
N VAL A 432 -6.00 -20.40 25.37
CA VAL A 432 -5.22 -19.53 26.26
C VAL A 432 -4.07 -18.90 25.49
N ILE A 433 -3.88 -17.58 25.63
CA ILE A 433 -2.71 -16.85 25.13
C ILE A 433 -1.96 -16.27 26.33
N LEU A 434 -0.71 -16.69 26.50
CA LEU A 434 0.20 -16.20 27.53
C LEU A 434 1.14 -15.17 26.89
N VAL A 435 0.95 -13.90 27.23
CA VAL A 435 1.65 -12.79 26.55
C VAL A 435 3.01 -12.47 27.15
N ASP A 436 3.29 -12.97 28.37
CA ASP A 436 4.50 -12.66 29.14
C ASP A 436 5.38 -13.89 29.41
N THR A 437 6.71 -13.67 29.52
CA THR A 437 7.71 -14.73 29.72
C THR A 437 7.57 -15.46 31.06
N HIS A 438 7.01 -14.80 32.08
CA HIS A 438 6.79 -15.39 33.40
C HIS A 438 5.73 -16.52 33.39
N SER A 439 5.02 -16.69 32.28
CA SER A 439 3.94 -17.66 32.13
C SER A 439 4.36 -18.97 31.45
N ALA A 440 5.63 -19.15 31.07
CA ALA A 440 6.10 -20.37 30.40
C ALA A 440 5.80 -21.66 31.21
N ALA A 441 6.05 -21.63 32.52
CA ALA A 441 5.72 -22.74 33.42
C ALA A 441 4.20 -22.97 33.53
N THR A 442 3.40 -21.90 33.49
CA THR A 442 1.93 -21.98 33.46
C THR A 442 1.46 -22.66 32.18
N GLY A 443 2.02 -22.29 31.02
CA GLY A 443 1.68 -22.90 29.73
C GLY A 443 1.93 -24.40 29.68
N THR A 444 3.11 -24.86 30.09
CA THR A 444 3.44 -26.30 30.16
C THR A 444 2.51 -27.06 31.10
N ARG A 445 2.20 -26.46 32.26
CA ARG A 445 1.30 -27.06 33.27
C ARG A 445 -0.15 -27.13 32.82
N LEU A 446 -0.61 -26.16 32.01
CA LEU A 446 -1.94 -26.17 31.40
C LEU A 446 -2.01 -27.20 30.27
N GLY A 447 -1.04 -27.19 29.34
CA GLY A 447 -0.98 -28.17 28.24
C GLY A 447 -0.91 -29.62 28.73
N ALA A 448 -0.26 -29.87 29.88
CA ALA A 448 -0.23 -31.20 30.50
C ALA A 448 -1.57 -31.63 31.12
N ARG A 449 -2.38 -30.68 31.62
CA ARG A 449 -3.67 -30.95 32.29
C ARG A 449 -4.86 -30.94 31.32
N LEU A 450 -4.76 -30.14 30.26
CA LEU A 450 -5.78 -29.90 29.25
C LEU A 450 -5.18 -30.13 27.85
N PRO A 451 -4.81 -31.37 27.50
CA PRO A 451 -3.99 -31.64 26.31
C PRO A 451 -4.67 -31.32 24.98
N ALA A 452 -6.01 -31.26 24.95
CA ALA A 452 -6.80 -30.92 23.76
C ALA A 452 -7.14 -29.43 23.64
N MET A 453 -6.76 -28.60 24.61
CA MET A 453 -7.03 -27.16 24.60
C MET A 453 -5.83 -26.41 24.00
N PRO A 454 -6.02 -25.54 22.99
CA PRO A 454 -4.94 -24.72 22.44
C PRO A 454 -4.34 -23.78 23.50
N VAL A 455 -3.02 -23.81 23.66
CA VAL A 455 -2.29 -22.89 24.54
C VAL A 455 -1.17 -22.25 23.72
N TYR A 456 -1.16 -20.91 23.66
CA TYR A 456 -0.14 -20.14 22.97
C TYR A 456 0.74 -19.45 24.02
N ALA A 457 2.05 -19.70 23.98
CA ALA A 457 2.99 -19.11 24.92
C ALA A 457 4.05 -18.27 24.19
N TRP A 458 4.22 -17.02 24.63
CA TRP A 458 5.29 -16.19 24.11
C TRP A 458 6.67 -16.74 24.51
N ASP A 459 7.56 -16.90 23.52
CA ASP A 459 8.97 -17.25 23.72
C ASP A 459 9.85 -16.32 22.86
N PRO A 460 10.72 -15.49 23.47
CA PRO A 460 11.64 -14.62 22.74
C PRO A 460 12.68 -15.39 21.91
N ASN A 461 12.93 -16.66 22.22
CA ASN A 461 13.89 -17.51 21.51
C ASN A 461 13.25 -18.34 20.39
N ALA A 462 11.92 -18.29 20.23
CA ALA A 462 11.26 -19.01 19.15
C ALA A 462 11.70 -18.47 17.78
N ARG A 463 12.31 -19.34 16.96
CA ARG A 463 12.81 -19.01 15.62
C ARG A 463 11.87 -19.53 14.54
N GLY A 464 11.47 -18.65 13.62
CA GLY A 464 10.75 -19.04 12.40
C GLY A 464 9.23 -19.02 12.53
N THR A 465 8.57 -19.17 11.38
CA THR A 465 7.12 -18.99 11.17
C THR A 465 6.39 -20.28 10.81
N ASP A 466 7.13 -21.38 10.72
CA ASP A 466 6.55 -22.72 10.64
C ASP A 466 6.02 -23.12 12.02
N GLU A 467 4.76 -23.55 12.01
CA GLU A 467 4.03 -24.20 13.09
C GLU A 467 4.94 -24.75 14.19
N SER A 468 4.95 -24.03 15.32
CA SER A 468 5.74 -24.40 16.49
C SER A 468 5.49 -25.85 16.86
N SER A 469 6.56 -26.63 17.01
CA SER A 469 6.48 -28.01 17.45
C SER A 469 5.64 -28.10 18.72
N GLN A 470 4.57 -28.90 18.70
CA GLN A 470 3.74 -29.14 19.86
C GLN A 470 4.61 -29.81 20.94
N ILE A 471 4.93 -29.08 22.01
CA ILE A 471 5.86 -29.56 23.05
C ILE A 471 5.12 -30.47 24.03
N VAL A 472 3.94 -30.04 24.50
CA VAL A 472 3.08 -30.76 25.45
C VAL A 472 1.62 -30.48 25.12
N GLY A 473 0.84 -31.50 24.75
CA GLY A 473 -0.54 -31.30 24.28
C GLY A 473 -0.57 -30.39 23.05
N LEU A 474 -1.54 -29.46 23.00
CA LEU A 474 -1.62 -28.41 21.99
C LEU A 474 -0.90 -27.09 22.39
N LEU A 475 0.15 -27.15 23.23
CA LEU A 475 0.99 -26.00 23.55
C LEU A 475 1.87 -25.61 22.36
N GLN A 476 1.74 -24.34 21.95
CA GLN A 476 2.46 -23.71 20.84
C GLN A 476 3.22 -22.49 21.33
N THR A 477 4.52 -22.41 21.00
CA THR A 477 5.34 -21.23 21.31
C THR A 477 5.34 -20.25 20.14
N TYR A 478 5.24 -18.95 20.40
CA TYR A 478 5.30 -17.92 19.36
C TYR A 478 6.29 -16.80 19.68
N SER A 479 6.83 -16.17 18.65
CA SER A 479 7.61 -14.93 18.75
C SER A 479 6.86 -13.74 18.15
N LEU A 480 7.21 -12.55 18.62
CA LEU A 480 6.73 -11.30 18.04
C LEU A 480 7.45 -11.07 16.71
N ALA A 481 6.71 -10.92 15.62
CA ALA A 481 7.29 -10.76 14.29
C ALA A 481 6.41 -9.90 13.38
N LEU A 482 7.01 -9.37 12.32
CA LEU A 482 6.31 -8.69 11.22
C LEU A 482 5.88 -9.66 10.09
N ASP A 483 5.96 -10.97 10.32
CA ASP A 483 5.51 -11.96 9.33
C ASP A 483 4.00 -12.14 9.34
N THR A 484 3.40 -12.11 8.14
CA THR A 484 1.96 -12.21 7.92
C THR A 484 1.63 -13.62 7.44
N SER A 485 0.61 -14.25 8.04
CA SER A 485 0.19 -15.64 7.77
C SER A 485 -0.08 -15.94 6.29
N GLN A 486 -0.49 -14.93 5.51
CA GLN A 486 -0.79 -15.08 4.08
C GLN A 486 0.28 -14.49 3.15
N GLY A 487 1.38 -13.93 3.68
CA GLY A 487 2.35 -13.19 2.88
C GLY A 487 1.77 -11.96 2.19
N GLN A 488 0.68 -11.41 2.72
CA GLN A 488 0.07 -10.16 2.29
C GLN A 488 0.41 -9.11 3.34
N VAL A 489 1.06 -8.03 2.91
CA VAL A 489 1.25 -6.88 3.80
C VAL A 489 -0.12 -6.30 4.12
N GLN A 490 -0.40 -6.08 5.41
CA GLN A 490 -1.59 -5.38 5.82
C GLN A 490 -1.53 -3.94 5.28
N ASP A 491 -2.41 -3.64 4.34
CA ASP A 491 -2.68 -2.30 3.79
C ASP A 491 -4.17 -2.09 4.03
N ALA A 492 -4.51 -1.25 5.01
CA ALA A 492 -5.89 -0.99 5.41
C ALA A 492 -6.76 -0.52 4.23
N TRP A 493 -6.16 0.17 3.25
CA TRP A 493 -6.85 0.63 2.05
C TRP A 493 -7.12 -0.48 1.05
N GLU A 494 -6.19 -1.44 0.91
CA GLU A 494 -6.43 -2.65 0.13
C GLU A 494 -7.51 -3.52 0.78
N ARG A 495 -7.48 -3.61 2.11
CA ARG A 495 -8.49 -4.33 2.90
C ARG A 495 -9.88 -3.71 2.75
N ALA A 496 -9.97 -2.38 2.83
CA ALA A 496 -11.22 -1.64 2.59
C ALA A 496 -11.72 -1.86 1.16
N ALA A 497 -10.86 -1.73 0.15
CA ALA A 497 -11.23 -1.96 -1.25
C ALA A 497 -11.77 -3.38 -1.49
N ARG A 498 -11.15 -4.39 -0.85
CA ARG A 498 -11.61 -5.78 -0.89
C ARG A 498 -12.99 -5.93 -0.26
N LEU A 499 -13.18 -5.44 0.96
CA LEU A 499 -14.45 -5.58 1.70
C LEU A 499 -15.61 -4.90 0.97
N ILE A 500 -15.39 -3.67 0.47
CA ILE A 500 -16.39 -2.92 -0.31
C ILE A 500 -16.81 -3.72 -1.55
N HIS A 501 -15.83 -4.28 -2.27
CA HIS A 501 -16.08 -5.09 -3.47
C HIS A 501 -16.82 -6.39 -3.14
N GLU A 502 -16.39 -7.13 -2.11
CA GLU A 502 -17.04 -8.39 -1.73
C GLU A 502 -18.50 -8.17 -1.28
N ARG A 503 -18.77 -7.09 -0.54
CA ARG A 503 -20.14 -6.71 -0.18
C ARG A 503 -20.97 -6.37 -1.42
N TYR A 504 -20.41 -5.65 -2.39
CA TYR A 504 -21.08 -5.37 -3.66
C TYR A 504 -21.37 -6.64 -4.46
N VAL A 505 -20.44 -7.60 -4.52
CA VAL A 505 -20.69 -8.90 -5.17
C VAL A 505 -21.82 -9.65 -4.47
N ALA A 506 -21.92 -9.57 -3.14
CA ALA A 506 -22.96 -10.23 -2.37
C ALA A 506 -24.36 -9.61 -2.55
N THR A 507 -24.50 -8.37 -3.02
CA THR A 507 -25.81 -7.77 -3.32
C THR A 507 -26.36 -8.19 -4.69
N ILE A 508 -25.55 -8.82 -5.53
CA ILE A 508 -25.94 -9.28 -6.87
C ILE A 508 -26.53 -10.69 -6.74
N ASP A 509 -27.69 -10.91 -7.38
CA ASP A 509 -28.35 -12.22 -7.42
C ASP A 509 -27.36 -13.31 -7.88
N PRO A 510 -27.14 -14.37 -7.08
CA PRO A 510 -26.26 -15.48 -7.44
C PRO A 510 -26.59 -16.12 -8.79
N ASN A 511 -27.85 -16.04 -9.24
CA ASN A 511 -28.32 -16.59 -10.51
C ASN A 511 -28.16 -15.64 -11.70
N ALA A 512 -27.82 -14.36 -11.48
CA ALA A 512 -27.59 -13.41 -12.55
C ALA A 512 -26.27 -13.71 -13.28
N PRO A 513 -26.18 -13.46 -14.61
CA PRO A 513 -24.94 -13.61 -15.35
C PRO A 513 -23.82 -12.75 -14.75
N ARG A 514 -22.75 -13.40 -14.28
CA ARG A 514 -21.59 -12.69 -13.72
C ARG A 514 -20.73 -12.10 -14.83
N SER A 515 -20.55 -10.78 -14.79
CA SER A 515 -19.56 -10.12 -15.63
C SER A 515 -18.15 -10.35 -15.06
N PRO A 516 -17.08 -10.17 -15.86
CA PRO A 516 -15.70 -10.24 -15.37
C PRO A 516 -15.38 -9.26 -14.23
N ALA A 517 -16.19 -8.21 -14.05
CA ALA A 517 -16.09 -7.24 -12.97
C ALA A 517 -16.76 -7.70 -11.67
N VAL A 518 -17.58 -8.77 -11.70
CA VAL A 518 -18.37 -9.29 -10.58
C VAL A 518 -17.90 -10.70 -10.26
N MET A 519 -16.68 -10.79 -9.74
CA MET A 519 -16.06 -12.04 -9.28
C MET A 519 -15.59 -11.85 -7.84
N PRO A 520 -15.55 -12.93 -7.03
CA PRO A 520 -14.89 -12.89 -5.71
C PRO A 520 -13.47 -12.35 -5.84
N TRP A 521 -12.98 -11.61 -4.86
CA TRP A 521 -11.71 -10.87 -4.93
C TRP A 521 -10.53 -11.75 -5.35
N ALA A 522 -10.47 -12.98 -4.82
CA ALA A 522 -9.44 -13.95 -5.15
C ALA A 522 -9.39 -14.31 -6.64
N GLN A 523 -10.54 -14.30 -7.32
CA GLN A 523 -10.71 -14.64 -8.74
C GLN A 523 -10.79 -13.40 -9.64
N LEU A 524 -10.93 -12.20 -9.07
CA LEU A 524 -11.08 -10.94 -9.80
C LEU A 524 -9.78 -10.61 -10.55
N ASP A 525 -9.88 -10.18 -11.82
CA ASP A 525 -8.71 -9.75 -12.60
C ASP A 525 -8.04 -8.52 -11.96
N GLU A 526 -6.71 -8.44 -12.08
CA GLU A 526 -5.92 -7.37 -11.49
C GLU A 526 -6.31 -5.97 -11.99
N PHE A 527 -6.85 -5.85 -13.21
CA PHE A 527 -7.44 -4.61 -13.70
C PHE A 527 -8.60 -4.12 -12.81
N TYR A 528 -9.50 -5.01 -12.41
CA TYR A 528 -10.64 -4.61 -11.58
C TYR A 528 -10.25 -4.40 -10.12
N ARG A 529 -9.35 -5.23 -9.56
CA ARG A 529 -8.77 -4.97 -8.23
C ARG A 529 -8.06 -3.62 -8.20
N GLY A 530 -7.32 -3.29 -9.26
CA GLY A 530 -6.69 -1.98 -9.45
C GLY A 530 -7.70 -0.83 -9.52
N SER A 531 -8.84 -1.02 -10.20
CA SER A 531 -9.92 -0.02 -10.22
C SER A 531 -10.56 0.19 -8.84
N ASN A 532 -10.74 -0.87 -8.04
CA ASN A 532 -11.28 -0.77 -6.67
C ASN A 532 -10.30 -0.04 -5.74
N ARG A 533 -9.00 -0.40 -5.79
CA ARG A 533 -7.94 0.32 -5.04
C ARG A 533 -7.86 1.80 -5.42
N ARG A 534 -8.04 2.11 -6.71
CA ARG A 534 -8.08 3.49 -7.23
C ARG A 534 -9.25 4.27 -6.63
N GLN A 535 -10.46 3.71 -6.66
CA GLN A 535 -11.67 4.38 -6.13
C GLN A 535 -11.50 4.78 -4.66
N VAL A 536 -11.00 3.88 -3.80
CA VAL A 536 -10.74 4.19 -2.39
C VAL A 536 -9.72 5.32 -2.24
N ARG A 537 -8.59 5.25 -2.96
CA ARG A 537 -7.54 6.28 -2.90
C ARG A 537 -8.01 7.63 -3.45
N ASN A 538 -8.81 7.62 -4.51
CA ASN A 538 -9.35 8.84 -5.09
C ASN A 538 -10.38 9.47 -4.15
N ALA A 539 -11.19 8.68 -3.44
CA ALA A 539 -12.09 9.18 -2.39
C ALA A 539 -11.33 9.95 -1.31
N LEU A 540 -10.18 9.43 -0.85
CA LEU A 540 -9.33 10.13 0.13
C LEU A 540 -8.84 11.49 -0.39
N TRP A 541 -8.51 11.58 -1.68
CA TRP A 541 -8.05 12.81 -2.32
C TRP A 541 -9.18 13.82 -2.52
N MET A 542 -10.32 13.38 -3.07
CA MET A 542 -11.48 14.20 -3.38
C MET A 542 -12.06 14.88 -2.14
N VAL A 543 -12.19 14.13 -1.04
CA VAL A 543 -12.72 14.65 0.23
C VAL A 543 -11.85 15.79 0.77
N GLU A 544 -10.53 15.71 0.66
CA GLU A 544 -9.67 16.81 1.10
C GLU A 544 -9.65 17.98 0.11
N ARG A 545 -9.39 17.67 -1.16
CA ARG A 545 -9.08 18.70 -2.16
C ARG A 545 -10.31 19.40 -2.72
N ILE A 546 -11.44 18.73 -2.75
CA ILE A 546 -12.69 19.26 -3.33
C ILE A 546 -13.69 19.60 -2.23
N ALA A 547 -13.84 18.74 -1.21
CA ALA A 547 -14.79 19.01 -0.13
C ALA A 547 -14.20 19.86 1.01
N GLY A 548 -12.88 20.07 1.06
CA GLY A 548 -12.27 20.83 2.16
C GLY A 548 -12.44 20.15 3.52
N HIS A 549 -12.53 18.81 3.50
CA HIS A 549 -12.58 17.99 4.70
C HIS A 549 -11.19 17.51 5.10
N THR A 550 -11.09 16.99 6.31
CA THR A 550 -9.93 16.31 6.87
C THR A 550 -10.36 14.93 7.35
N TRP A 551 -9.51 13.92 7.13
CA TRP A 551 -9.75 12.57 7.66
C TRP A 551 -9.16 12.39 9.07
N ASN A 552 -8.49 13.41 9.64
CA ASN A 552 -8.08 13.41 11.05
C ASN A 552 -9.31 13.66 11.90
N THR A 553 -9.69 12.66 12.68
CA THR A 553 -10.85 12.71 13.57
C THR A 553 -10.47 12.62 15.05
N TRP A 554 -9.19 12.70 15.36
CA TRP A 554 -8.69 12.62 16.73
C TRP A 554 -9.30 13.72 17.60
N GLY A 555 -9.76 13.36 18.80
CA GLY A 555 -10.36 14.29 19.75
C GLY A 555 -11.74 14.83 19.35
N CYS A 556 -12.37 14.30 18.31
CA CYS A 556 -13.72 14.70 17.88
C CYS A 556 -14.62 13.47 17.71
N PRO A 557 -15.41 13.14 18.75
CA PRO A 557 -16.42 12.09 18.68
C PRO A 557 -17.41 12.39 17.55
N PRO A 558 -17.79 11.39 16.74
CA PRO A 558 -18.62 11.61 15.56
C PRO A 558 -20.08 11.91 15.91
N ALA A 559 -20.78 12.63 15.02
CA ALA A 559 -22.23 12.55 14.95
C ALA A 559 -22.63 11.11 14.57
N GLN A 560 -23.52 10.51 15.35
CA GLN A 560 -23.99 9.15 15.10
C GLN A 560 -24.94 9.15 13.90
N LEU A 561 -24.62 8.37 12.86
CA LEU A 561 -25.49 8.14 11.71
C LEU A 561 -25.72 6.64 11.62
N SER A 562 -26.98 6.20 11.72
CA SER A 562 -27.34 4.80 11.60
C SER A 562 -27.58 4.41 10.14
N GLY A 563 -27.49 3.12 9.84
CA GLY A 563 -27.85 2.61 8.50
C GLY A 563 -29.32 2.86 8.13
N ARG A 564 -30.21 3.03 9.12
CA ARG A 564 -31.61 3.39 8.91
C ARG A 564 -31.76 4.85 8.50
N ASP A 565 -30.95 5.74 9.09
CA ASP A 565 -30.96 7.18 8.75
C ASP A 565 -30.50 7.44 7.31
N MET A 566 -29.74 6.49 6.73
CA MET A 566 -29.22 6.57 5.38
C MET A 566 -30.05 5.79 4.36
N ALA A 567 -30.84 4.81 4.82
CA ALA A 567 -31.67 3.98 3.96
C ALA A 567 -32.75 4.84 3.29
N ASP A 568 -33.05 4.55 2.01
CA ASP A 568 -34.08 5.21 1.20
C ASP A 568 -33.88 6.70 0.89
N LEU A 569 -32.82 7.34 1.42
CA LEU A 569 -32.49 8.73 1.07
C LEU A 569 -31.87 8.85 -0.32
N PRO A 570 -32.17 9.95 -1.06
CA PRO A 570 -31.46 10.29 -2.29
C PRO A 570 -29.93 10.45 -2.05
N PRO A 571 -29.08 10.09 -3.02
CA PRO A 571 -27.62 10.14 -2.86
C PRO A 571 -27.04 11.50 -2.41
N LEU A 572 -27.63 12.62 -2.84
CA LEU A 572 -27.19 13.94 -2.42
C LEU A 572 -27.54 14.25 -0.96
N GLU A 573 -28.67 13.74 -0.47
CA GLU A 573 -29.06 13.90 0.95
C GLU A 573 -28.19 13.04 1.86
N GLN A 574 -27.87 11.81 1.43
CA GLN A 574 -26.87 10.98 2.11
C GLN A 574 -25.52 11.69 2.24
N LEU A 575 -25.05 12.33 1.16
CA LEU A 575 -23.81 13.11 1.16
C LEU A 575 -23.91 14.33 2.09
N ALA A 576 -25.05 15.04 2.10
CA ALA A 576 -25.29 16.17 2.98
C ALA A 576 -25.26 15.77 4.47
N LEU A 577 -25.86 14.62 4.84
CA LEU A 577 -25.76 14.07 6.20
C LEU A 577 -24.33 13.72 6.61
N MET A 578 -23.49 13.32 5.65
CA MET A 578 -22.06 13.11 5.87
C MET A 578 -21.23 14.41 5.87
N GLY A 579 -21.88 15.57 5.73
CA GLY A 579 -21.26 16.89 5.78
C GLY A 579 -20.82 17.47 4.44
N PHE A 580 -21.21 16.84 3.32
CA PHE A 580 -20.83 17.30 1.98
C PHE A 580 -21.96 18.11 1.35
N ASP A 581 -21.74 19.39 1.12
CA ASP A 581 -22.71 20.21 0.39
C ASP A 581 -22.82 19.78 -1.08
N ARG A 582 -23.89 20.25 -1.73
CA ARG A 582 -24.21 19.87 -3.12
C ARG A 582 -23.10 20.21 -4.11
N TYR A 583 -22.42 21.33 -3.94
CA TYR A 583 -21.37 21.76 -4.86
C TYR A 583 -20.15 20.83 -4.75
N SER A 584 -19.68 20.57 -3.52
CA SER A 584 -18.59 19.63 -3.29
C SER A 584 -18.95 18.20 -3.70
N ALA A 585 -20.19 17.74 -3.43
CA ALA A 585 -20.67 16.43 -3.87
C ALA A 585 -20.58 16.24 -5.39
N LEU A 586 -21.05 17.22 -6.17
CA LEU A 586 -20.98 17.17 -7.64
C LEU A 586 -19.55 17.27 -8.16
N GLY A 587 -18.72 18.13 -7.55
CA GLY A 587 -17.30 18.24 -7.88
C GLY A 587 -16.54 16.94 -7.67
N MET A 588 -16.83 16.23 -6.56
CA MET A 588 -16.25 14.92 -6.28
C MET A 588 -16.77 13.85 -7.26
N ALA A 589 -18.07 13.84 -7.57
CA ALA A 589 -18.61 12.87 -8.53
C ALA A 589 -17.99 13.03 -9.92
N LYS A 590 -17.76 14.28 -10.35
CA LYS A 590 -17.00 14.61 -11.56
C LYS A 590 -15.58 14.07 -11.53
N ALA A 591 -14.85 14.35 -10.47
CA ALA A 591 -13.46 13.92 -10.34
C ALA A 591 -13.31 12.39 -10.34
N GLU A 592 -14.21 11.66 -9.68
CA GLU A 592 -14.23 10.20 -9.73
C GLU A 592 -14.51 9.66 -11.13
N HIS A 593 -15.47 10.25 -11.85
CA HIS A 593 -15.78 9.85 -13.22
C HIS A 593 -14.60 10.06 -14.17
N GLU A 594 -13.93 11.21 -14.06
CA GLU A 594 -12.75 11.53 -14.88
C GLU A 594 -11.56 10.60 -14.56
N ASP A 595 -11.30 10.32 -13.29
CA ASP A 595 -10.26 9.37 -12.86
C ASP A 595 -10.56 7.95 -13.33
N TRP A 596 -11.82 7.50 -13.21
CA TRP A 596 -12.28 6.23 -13.73
C TRP A 596 -12.09 6.12 -15.25
N CYS A 597 -12.52 7.13 -16.02
CA CYS A 597 -12.33 7.20 -17.46
C CYS A 597 -10.84 7.12 -17.84
N ARG A 598 -9.98 7.86 -17.13
CA ARG A 598 -8.52 7.87 -17.35
C ARG A 598 -7.91 6.51 -17.09
N TYR A 599 -8.33 5.83 -16.02
CA TYR A 599 -7.87 4.49 -15.68
C TYR A 599 -8.25 3.46 -16.75
N TYR A 600 -9.50 3.48 -17.20
CA TYR A 600 -10.00 2.59 -18.25
C TYR A 600 -9.28 2.83 -19.58
N ARG A 601 -9.21 4.09 -20.04
CA ARG A 601 -8.52 4.46 -21.30
C ARG A 601 -7.04 4.08 -21.27
N ARG A 602 -6.33 4.34 -20.16
CA ARG A 602 -4.92 3.93 -19.97
C ARG A 602 -4.73 2.41 -20.06
N ASN A 603 -5.75 1.63 -19.70
CA ASN A 603 -5.74 0.18 -19.81
C ASN A 603 -6.32 -0.33 -21.13
N GLY A 604 -6.55 0.56 -22.10
CA GLY A 604 -6.93 0.21 -23.47
C GLY A 604 -8.43 -0.01 -23.67
N TRP A 605 -9.27 0.46 -22.74
CA TRP A 605 -10.71 0.51 -22.94
C TRP A 605 -11.10 1.69 -23.84
N LYS A 606 -12.18 1.51 -24.57
CA LYS A 606 -12.72 2.50 -25.51
C LYS A 606 -14.22 2.70 -25.28
N TYR A 607 -14.69 3.89 -25.60
CA TYR A 607 -16.13 4.14 -25.68
C TYR A 607 -16.76 3.28 -26.79
N GLY A 608 -17.98 2.81 -26.55
CA GLY A 608 -18.84 2.20 -27.56
C GLY A 608 -20.12 1.65 -26.94
N THR A 609 -21.15 1.55 -27.77
CA THR A 609 -22.48 1.04 -27.41
C THR A 609 -22.85 -0.04 -28.45
N PRO A 610 -23.28 -1.24 -28.03
CA PRO A 610 -23.45 -1.71 -26.65
C PRO A 610 -22.11 -1.97 -25.93
N ARG A 611 -22.16 -2.04 -24.59
CA ARG A 611 -21.01 -2.44 -23.75
C ARG A 611 -20.56 -3.86 -24.10
N ASP A 612 -19.24 -4.06 -24.22
CA ASP A 612 -18.61 -5.37 -24.42
C ASP A 612 -17.26 -5.43 -23.69
N ASP A 613 -17.28 -6.00 -22.48
CA ASP A 613 -16.10 -6.12 -21.61
C ASP A 613 -15.01 -7.01 -22.23
N SER A 614 -15.37 -8.00 -23.05
CA SER A 614 -14.42 -8.91 -23.69
C SER A 614 -13.55 -8.19 -24.71
N ARG A 615 -14.12 -7.17 -25.38
CA ARG A 615 -13.45 -6.29 -26.34
C ARG A 615 -13.00 -4.96 -25.73
N ARG A 616 -13.18 -4.78 -24.41
CA ARG A 616 -12.86 -3.56 -23.66
C ARG A 616 -13.61 -2.33 -24.16
N ILE A 617 -14.90 -2.51 -24.45
CA ILE A 617 -15.81 -1.46 -24.89
C ILE A 617 -16.75 -1.15 -23.73
N HIS A 618 -16.80 0.12 -23.31
CA HIS A 618 -17.68 0.55 -22.21
C HIS A 618 -18.46 1.81 -22.62
N ASP A 619 -19.78 1.74 -22.47
CA ASP A 619 -20.76 2.76 -22.87
C ASP A 619 -20.68 4.05 -22.05
N LYS A 620 -20.29 3.97 -20.77
CA LYS A 620 -20.11 5.14 -19.89
C LYS A 620 -18.77 5.87 -20.02
N LEU A 621 -17.89 5.54 -20.98
CA LEU A 621 -16.60 6.24 -21.17
C LEU A 621 -16.73 7.59 -21.89
N VAL A 622 -17.64 8.42 -21.40
CA VAL A 622 -18.04 9.72 -21.95
C VAL A 622 -17.45 10.89 -21.15
N ASP A 623 -17.50 12.10 -21.71
CA ASP A 623 -17.10 13.31 -20.98
C ASP A 623 -18.14 13.70 -19.93
N TRP A 624 -17.72 14.44 -18.91
CA TRP A 624 -18.60 14.81 -17.79
C TRP A 624 -19.83 15.60 -18.24
N SER A 625 -19.74 16.41 -19.29
CA SER A 625 -20.88 17.16 -19.84
C SER A 625 -22.03 16.25 -20.30
N GLU A 626 -21.73 15.04 -20.77
CA GLU A 626 -22.75 14.05 -21.12
C GLU A 626 -23.36 13.40 -19.87
N VAL A 627 -22.56 13.20 -18.82
CA VAL A 627 -23.06 12.71 -17.53
C VAL A 627 -23.98 13.73 -16.88
N GLU A 628 -23.59 15.00 -16.89
CA GLU A 628 -24.34 16.11 -16.29
C GLU A 628 -25.66 16.40 -17.01
N SER A 629 -25.70 16.22 -18.34
CA SER A 629 -26.93 16.42 -19.13
C SER A 629 -27.91 15.24 -19.08
N ASN A 630 -27.49 14.07 -18.58
CA ASN A 630 -28.33 12.89 -18.46
C ASN A 630 -28.63 12.56 -16.98
N PRO A 631 -29.88 12.71 -16.50
CA PRO A 631 -30.25 12.48 -15.11
C PRO A 631 -29.89 11.08 -14.57
N ASP A 632 -29.97 10.04 -15.41
CA ASP A 632 -29.66 8.67 -14.99
C ASP A 632 -28.17 8.46 -14.79
N LEU A 633 -27.34 9.02 -15.68
CA LEU A 633 -25.88 8.97 -15.57
C LEU A 633 -25.41 9.79 -14.36
N LEU A 634 -25.94 11.00 -14.19
CA LEU A 634 -25.63 11.86 -13.05
C LEU A 634 -26.00 11.16 -11.73
N ASN A 635 -27.22 10.64 -11.62
CA ASN A 635 -27.67 9.94 -10.42
C ASN A 635 -26.82 8.69 -10.15
N ALA A 636 -26.39 7.96 -11.19
CA ALA A 636 -25.49 6.82 -11.03
C ALA A 636 -24.10 7.22 -10.51
N ALA A 637 -23.52 8.33 -11.02
CA ALA A 637 -22.23 8.83 -10.56
C ALA A 637 -22.28 9.27 -9.09
N VAL A 638 -23.29 10.06 -8.71
CA VAL A 638 -23.47 10.53 -7.32
C VAL A 638 -23.77 9.37 -6.37
N ARG A 639 -24.61 8.42 -6.77
CA ARG A 639 -24.88 7.20 -5.99
C ARG A 639 -23.61 6.38 -5.74
N SER A 640 -22.76 6.21 -6.74
CA SER A 640 -21.49 5.50 -6.58
C SER A 640 -20.57 6.20 -5.58
N LEU A 641 -20.51 7.53 -5.61
CA LEU A 641 -19.74 8.32 -4.65
C LEU A 641 -20.29 8.17 -3.23
N ALA A 642 -21.60 8.37 -3.06
CA ALA A 642 -22.28 8.25 -1.76
C ALA A 642 -22.05 6.86 -1.14
N ALA A 643 -22.23 5.79 -1.92
CA ALA A 643 -22.01 4.42 -1.48
C ALA A 643 -20.55 4.16 -1.07
N THR A 644 -19.57 4.73 -1.78
CA THR A 644 -18.15 4.60 -1.45
C THR A 644 -17.83 5.28 -0.12
N LEU A 645 -18.24 6.54 0.04
CA LEU A 645 -17.98 7.32 1.26
C LEU A 645 -18.72 6.76 2.47
N TRP A 646 -19.95 6.28 2.27
CA TRP A 646 -20.70 5.58 3.30
C TRP A 646 -20.01 4.27 3.71
N SER A 647 -19.54 3.48 2.75
CA SER A 647 -18.84 2.23 3.07
C SER A 647 -17.54 2.48 3.84
N LEU A 648 -16.77 3.51 3.46
CA LEU A 648 -15.59 3.94 4.21
C LEU A 648 -15.95 4.33 5.65
N ARG A 649 -17.04 5.09 5.84
CA ARG A 649 -17.54 5.45 7.17
C ARG A 649 -17.92 4.23 8.01
N GLN A 650 -18.61 3.25 7.42
CA GLN A 650 -18.97 2.00 8.11
C GLN A 650 -17.76 1.13 8.45
N LEU A 651 -16.67 1.24 7.68
CA LEU A 651 -15.38 0.61 7.98
C LEU A 651 -14.51 1.43 8.96
N GLY A 652 -15.05 2.51 9.52
CA GLY A 652 -14.40 3.35 10.54
C GLY A 652 -13.55 4.50 9.96
N TYR A 653 -13.50 4.66 8.64
CA TYR A 653 -12.81 5.78 7.98
C TYR A 653 -13.78 6.93 7.76
N ARG A 654 -13.68 7.97 8.59
CA ARG A 654 -14.58 9.13 8.51
C ARG A 654 -13.80 10.41 8.26
N SER A 655 -14.46 11.35 7.59
CA SER A 655 -13.94 12.71 7.42
C SER A 655 -14.80 13.70 8.19
N ARG A 656 -14.28 14.91 8.39
CA ARG A 656 -14.99 16.08 8.93
C ARG A 656 -14.57 17.34 8.18
N PRO A 657 -15.38 18.41 8.18
CA PRO A 657 -14.94 19.71 7.65
C PRO A 657 -13.62 20.17 8.30
N LEU A 658 -12.67 20.64 7.49
CA LEU A 658 -11.39 21.17 7.98
C LEU A 658 -11.59 22.50 8.71
N TRP A 659 -12.40 23.37 8.13
CA TRP A 659 -12.80 24.64 8.73
C TRP A 659 -14.00 24.40 9.64
N ARG A 660 -13.85 24.76 10.92
CA ARG A 660 -14.91 24.63 11.93
C ARG A 660 -15.40 25.99 12.33
N SER A 661 -16.67 26.09 12.69
CA SER A 661 -17.26 27.34 13.17
C SER A 661 -16.99 27.53 14.66
N PHE A 662 -16.57 28.72 15.03
CA PHE A 662 -16.34 29.12 16.42
C PHE A 662 -17.02 30.45 16.71
N THR A 663 -17.46 30.61 17.96
CA THR A 663 -17.88 31.89 18.51
C THR A 663 -16.70 32.55 19.21
N ARG A 664 -16.51 33.84 18.99
CA ARG A 664 -15.53 34.64 19.73
C ARG A 664 -15.97 34.76 21.19
N VAL A 665 -15.06 34.53 22.13
CA VAL A 665 -15.31 34.62 23.57
C VAL A 665 -14.27 35.46 24.29
N GLY A 666 -14.57 35.79 25.54
CA GLY A 666 -13.74 36.64 26.40
C GLY A 666 -14.03 38.12 26.26
N THR A 667 -13.45 38.88 27.18
CA THR A 667 -13.64 40.32 27.34
C THR A 667 -12.33 41.06 27.06
N VAL A 668 -12.41 42.25 26.50
CA VAL A 668 -11.29 43.17 26.26
C VAL A 668 -11.56 44.50 26.94
N THR A 669 -10.52 45.31 27.18
CA THR A 669 -10.71 46.74 27.42
C THR A 669 -10.49 47.50 26.13
N ALA A 670 -11.34 48.47 25.83
CA ALA A 670 -11.20 49.24 24.60
C ALA A 670 -11.60 50.70 24.82
N GLU A 671 -10.88 51.59 24.16
CA GLU A 671 -11.15 53.02 24.16
C GLU A 671 -11.12 53.54 22.73
N GLN A 672 -12.05 54.42 22.38
CA GLN A 672 -12.04 55.07 21.09
C GLN A 672 -11.02 56.21 21.09
N ARG A 673 -10.08 56.22 20.14
CA ARG A 673 -9.05 57.24 20.05
C ARG A 673 -9.47 58.34 19.07
N THR A 674 -9.39 59.59 19.49
CA THR A 674 -9.83 60.75 18.69
C THR A 674 -8.75 61.31 17.76
N SER A 675 -7.52 60.81 17.84
CA SER A 675 -6.40 61.18 16.98
C SER A 675 -5.78 59.94 16.32
N PRO A 676 -5.19 60.08 15.11
CA PRO A 676 -4.46 58.99 14.47
C PRO A 676 -3.29 58.55 15.34
N TRP A 677 -3.02 57.25 15.38
CA TRP A 677 -1.95 56.68 16.17
C TRP A 677 -1.32 55.48 15.46
N THR A 678 -0.15 55.08 15.92
CA THR A 678 0.58 53.93 15.37
C THR A 678 0.95 52.95 16.46
N TRP A 679 0.94 51.68 16.13
CA TRP A 679 1.39 50.60 17.00
C TRP A 679 2.19 49.58 16.21
N LYS A 680 2.86 48.67 16.91
CA LYS A 680 3.65 47.61 16.31
C LYS A 680 2.90 46.29 16.39
N SER A 681 2.65 45.65 15.24
CA SER A 681 2.10 44.29 15.22
C SER A 681 3.11 43.28 15.75
N ASP A 682 2.64 42.07 16.07
CA ASP A 682 3.48 40.96 16.53
C ASP A 682 4.54 40.57 15.47
N SER A 683 4.31 40.87 14.19
CA SER A 683 5.26 40.69 13.10
C SER A 683 6.26 41.86 12.94
N GLY A 684 6.23 42.86 13.83
CA GLY A 684 7.13 44.01 13.85
C GLY A 684 6.75 45.15 12.89
N GLN A 685 5.64 45.01 12.14
CA GLN A 685 5.18 46.04 11.21
C GLN A 685 4.55 47.23 11.94
N THR A 686 4.72 48.43 11.41
CA THR A 686 4.08 49.64 11.95
C THR A 686 2.68 49.76 11.39
N MET A 687 1.68 49.55 12.24
CA MET A 687 0.27 49.72 11.93
C MET A 687 -0.14 51.18 12.13
N ARG A 688 -1.06 51.67 11.30
CA ARG A 688 -1.61 53.03 11.39
C ARG A 688 -3.11 52.96 11.57
N ALA A 689 -3.60 53.61 12.62
CA ALA A 689 -5.01 53.74 12.93
C ALA A 689 -5.47 55.19 12.67
N ALA A 690 -6.69 55.35 12.18
CA ALA A 690 -7.29 56.65 11.95
C ALA A 690 -7.87 57.23 13.25
N ALA A 691 -8.13 58.54 13.26
CA ALA A 691 -8.99 59.13 14.28
C ALA A 691 -10.38 58.50 14.22
N GLY A 692 -10.90 58.06 15.36
CA GLY A 692 -12.18 57.34 15.47
C GLY A 692 -12.02 55.82 15.60
N ASP A 693 -10.85 55.26 15.35
CA ASP A 693 -10.58 53.83 15.55
C ASP A 693 -10.43 53.50 17.05
N TRP A 694 -10.76 52.26 17.40
CA TRP A 694 -10.69 51.75 18.77
C TRP A 694 -9.31 51.17 19.06
N ALA A 695 -8.71 51.57 20.19
CA ALA A 695 -7.54 50.92 20.76
C ALA A 695 -8.02 49.81 21.71
N VAL A 696 -7.87 48.55 21.26
CA VAL A 696 -8.30 47.36 21.98
C VAL A 696 -7.11 46.75 22.71
N HIS A 697 -7.30 46.43 23.98
CA HIS A 697 -6.29 45.89 24.88
C HIS A 697 -6.73 44.53 25.41
N ALA A 698 -5.88 43.52 25.23
CA ALA A 698 -6.06 42.20 25.84
C ALA A 698 -4.70 41.49 25.93
N ASP A 699 -4.51 40.67 26.96
CA ASP A 699 -3.32 39.82 27.11
C ASP A 699 -1.98 40.59 27.00
N GLY A 700 -1.94 41.85 27.45
CA GLY A 700 -0.77 42.73 27.36
C GLY A 700 -0.46 43.27 25.96
N LYS A 701 -1.33 43.02 24.98
CA LYS A 701 -1.22 43.53 23.61
C LYS A 701 -2.25 44.63 23.34
N THR A 702 -1.89 45.56 22.46
CA THR A 702 -2.77 46.62 21.98
C THR A 702 -2.84 46.60 20.47
N TRP A 703 -4.04 46.61 19.90
CA TRP A 703 -4.24 46.72 18.46
C TRP A 703 -5.39 47.67 18.12
N SER A 704 -5.42 48.17 16.88
CA SER A 704 -6.48 49.04 16.38
C SER A 704 -7.59 48.25 15.70
N VAL A 705 -8.85 48.64 15.93
CA VAL A 705 -10.02 48.14 15.20
C VAL A 705 -10.83 49.33 14.67
N ARG A 706 -11.18 49.33 13.39
CA ARG A 706 -12.04 50.37 12.80
C ARG A 706 -13.40 50.42 13.51
N ASP A 707 -13.99 51.61 13.64
CA ASP A 707 -15.24 51.80 14.40
C ASP A 707 -16.39 50.90 13.92
N ASP A 708 -16.57 50.76 12.62
CA ASP A 708 -17.59 49.90 12.00
C ASP A 708 -17.41 48.42 12.39
N ILE A 709 -16.18 47.90 12.27
CA ILE A 709 -15.83 46.53 12.67
C ILE A 709 -15.99 46.36 14.18
N PHE A 710 -15.56 47.34 14.98
CA PHE A 710 -15.61 47.25 16.44
C PHE A 710 -17.05 47.12 16.94
N ARG A 711 -17.96 47.96 16.45
CA ARG A 711 -19.40 47.87 16.81
C ARG A 711 -20.06 46.58 16.34
N ALA A 712 -19.62 46.04 15.20
CA ALA A 712 -20.11 44.77 14.68
C ALA A 712 -19.61 43.55 15.48
N THR A 713 -18.41 43.63 16.07
CA THR A 713 -17.71 42.47 16.68
C THR A 713 -17.56 42.54 18.19
N TYR A 714 -18.00 43.63 18.84
CA TYR A 714 -17.97 43.79 20.29
C TYR A 714 -19.34 44.25 20.84
N GLU A 715 -19.59 43.90 22.10
CA GLU A 715 -20.75 44.33 22.89
C GLU A 715 -20.26 44.99 24.18
N ASP A 716 -20.81 46.14 24.52
CA ASP A 716 -20.46 46.85 25.75
C ASP A 716 -20.98 46.09 26.97
N VAL A 717 -20.10 45.81 27.94
CA VAL A 717 -20.46 45.17 29.22
C VAL A 717 -20.23 46.11 30.41
N GLY A 718 -19.90 47.37 30.16
CA GLY A 718 -19.69 48.43 31.16
C GLY A 718 -18.24 48.60 31.61
N ASN A 719 -17.94 49.74 32.23
CA ASN A 719 -16.62 50.07 32.81
C ASN A 719 -15.43 49.98 31.82
N GLY A 720 -15.65 50.32 30.54
CA GLY A 720 -14.62 50.24 29.50
C GLY A 720 -14.27 48.82 29.06
N GLN A 721 -15.05 47.82 29.51
CA GLN A 721 -14.94 46.43 29.10
C GLN A 721 -15.94 46.09 27.99
N TRP A 722 -15.49 45.27 27.06
CA TRP A 722 -16.24 44.88 25.87
C TRP A 722 -16.15 43.38 25.66
N ARG A 723 -17.29 42.71 25.52
CA ARG A 723 -17.36 41.28 25.20
C ARG A 723 -17.23 41.09 23.69
N ARG A 724 -16.38 40.15 23.28
CA ARG A 724 -16.29 39.76 21.86
C ARG A 724 -17.59 39.06 21.44
N LYS A 725 -18.08 39.37 20.25
CA LYS A 725 -19.23 38.69 19.61
C LYS A 725 -18.93 38.38 18.15
N GLY A 726 -19.75 37.52 17.57
CA GLY A 726 -19.63 37.10 16.17
C GLY A 726 -18.98 35.72 16.01
N GLN A 727 -19.20 35.15 14.83
CA GLN A 727 -18.70 33.84 14.46
C GLN A 727 -17.50 33.96 13.54
N VAL A 728 -16.60 32.99 13.61
CA VAL A 728 -15.45 32.85 12.74
C VAL A 728 -15.31 31.39 12.33
N GLN A 729 -14.54 31.14 11.27
CA GLN A 729 -14.07 29.80 10.96
C GLN A 729 -12.64 29.63 11.46
N GLY A 730 -12.29 28.46 11.98
CA GLY A 730 -10.95 28.14 12.45
C GLY A 730 -10.50 26.78 11.96
N ARG A 731 -9.20 26.66 11.66
CA ARG A 731 -8.52 25.37 11.46
C ARG A 731 -7.11 25.42 12.04
N PRO A 732 -6.49 24.28 12.36
CA PRO A 732 -5.05 24.23 12.62
C PRO A 732 -4.26 24.73 11.41
N ALA A 733 -3.21 25.51 11.66
CA ALA A 733 -2.27 25.95 10.65
C ALA A 733 -1.32 24.81 10.26
N HIS A 734 -0.81 24.83 9.03
CA HIS A 734 0.33 23.99 8.69
C HIS A 734 1.61 24.65 9.22
N ALA A 735 2.54 23.85 9.77
CA ALA A 735 3.80 24.37 10.25
C ALA A 735 4.56 25.06 9.09
N GLY A 736 4.90 26.34 9.26
CA GLY A 736 5.55 27.14 8.21
C GLY A 736 4.60 27.65 7.12
N GLU A 737 3.29 27.52 7.31
CA GLU A 737 2.28 28.05 6.38
C GLU A 737 2.35 29.58 6.31
N THR A 738 2.48 30.12 5.09
CA THR A 738 2.33 31.57 4.88
C THR A 738 0.85 31.92 4.70
N ILE A 739 0.31 32.68 5.64
CA ILE A 739 -1.06 33.19 5.64
C ILE A 739 -1.03 34.63 5.16
N ASN A 740 -1.83 34.93 4.14
CA ASN A 740 -2.03 36.31 3.70
C ASN A 740 -3.02 36.98 4.65
N THR A 741 -2.50 37.80 5.57
CA THR A 741 -3.33 38.62 6.46
C THR A 741 -3.56 40.01 5.85
N LEU A 742 -4.44 40.80 6.47
CA LEU A 742 -4.69 42.18 6.02
C LEU A 742 -3.46 43.08 6.22
N GLU A 743 -2.59 42.73 7.17
CA GLU A 743 -1.32 43.40 7.48
C GLU A 743 -0.18 42.98 6.56
N GLY A 744 -0.26 41.75 6.01
CA GLY A 744 0.71 41.20 5.07
C GLY A 744 0.91 39.69 5.27
N PRO A 745 1.73 39.04 4.44
CA PRO A 745 2.02 37.62 4.61
C PRO A 745 2.72 37.36 5.95
N THR A 746 2.16 36.47 6.76
CA THR A 746 2.71 36.02 8.05
C THR A 746 2.88 34.51 8.03
N THR A 747 3.98 34.00 8.56
CA THR A 747 4.23 32.56 8.66
C THR A 747 3.71 32.04 10.00
N ALA A 748 2.84 31.04 9.97
CA ALA A 748 2.33 30.37 11.16
C ALA A 748 3.39 29.44 11.78
N ALA A 749 3.47 29.47 13.11
CA ALA A 749 4.27 28.53 13.89
C ALA A 749 3.57 27.18 14.04
N ASP A 750 4.31 26.18 14.51
CA ASP A 750 3.72 24.88 14.84
C ASP A 750 2.75 25.02 16.03
N GLY A 751 1.57 24.42 15.90
CA GLY A 751 0.48 24.55 16.89
C GLY A 751 -0.42 25.79 16.74
N ASP A 752 -0.14 26.68 15.79
CA ASP A 752 -1.01 27.83 15.51
C ASP A 752 -2.33 27.41 14.86
N TRP A 753 -3.32 28.29 14.96
CA TRP A 753 -4.60 28.20 14.27
C TRP A 753 -4.73 29.30 13.22
N VAL A 754 -5.27 28.97 12.05
CA VAL A 754 -5.72 29.95 11.06
C VAL A 754 -7.18 30.24 11.33
N VAL A 755 -7.48 31.51 11.63
CA VAL A 755 -8.84 31.99 11.79
C VAL A 755 -9.23 32.77 10.54
N ARG A 756 -10.47 32.57 10.11
CA ARG A 756 -11.09 33.26 8.98
C ARG A 756 -12.34 33.99 9.45
N GLY A 757 -12.43 35.28 9.15
CA GLY A 757 -13.61 36.08 9.44
C GLY A 757 -14.67 36.05 8.33
N SER A 758 -15.70 36.88 8.47
CA SER A 758 -16.88 36.86 7.61
C SER A 758 -16.60 37.32 6.18
N ASP A 759 -15.58 38.16 5.98
CA ASP A 759 -15.22 38.71 4.69
C ASP A 759 -14.10 37.88 4.00
N GLY A 760 -13.75 36.73 4.59
CA GLY A 760 -12.74 35.81 4.09
C GLY A 760 -11.31 36.16 4.49
N GLU A 761 -11.12 37.23 5.25
CA GLU A 761 -9.85 37.65 5.82
C GLU A 761 -9.31 36.60 6.80
N GLN A 762 -8.00 36.36 6.79
CA GLN A 762 -7.36 35.29 7.57
C GLN A 762 -6.23 35.83 8.45
N TRP A 763 -6.06 35.27 9.64
CA TRP A 763 -4.96 35.60 10.54
C TRP A 763 -4.55 34.38 11.38
N PRO A 764 -3.23 34.20 11.66
CA PRO A 764 -2.78 33.20 12.60
C PRO A 764 -3.11 33.62 14.05
N VAL A 765 -3.39 32.62 14.89
CA VAL A 765 -3.56 32.78 16.34
C VAL A 765 -2.81 31.62 17.02
N PRO A 766 -1.90 31.89 17.97
CA PRO A 766 -1.26 30.85 18.77
C PRO A 766 -2.27 29.92 19.43
N GLY A 767 -1.99 28.62 19.50
CA GLY A 767 -2.97 27.62 19.94
C GLY A 767 -3.54 27.85 21.35
N ASP A 768 -2.73 28.34 22.28
CA ASP A 768 -3.14 28.70 23.63
C ASP A 768 -4.00 29.98 23.69
N GLU A 769 -3.71 30.96 22.82
CA GLU A 769 -4.56 32.14 22.63
C GLU A 769 -5.88 31.75 21.97
N PHE A 770 -5.85 30.83 20.99
CA PHE A 770 -7.04 30.36 20.28
C PHE A 770 -8.01 29.67 21.25
N ALA A 771 -7.52 28.75 22.08
CA ALA A 771 -8.33 28.05 23.08
C ALA A 771 -8.99 28.99 24.11
N ARG A 772 -8.37 30.15 24.39
CA ARG A 772 -8.93 31.17 25.29
C ARG A 772 -9.93 32.12 24.61
N ARG A 773 -9.78 32.34 23.31
CA ARG A 773 -10.53 33.37 22.55
C ARG A 773 -11.69 32.82 21.72
N TYR A 774 -11.75 31.51 21.50
CA TYR A 774 -12.74 30.90 20.63
C TYR A 774 -13.33 29.64 21.27
N VAL A 775 -14.66 29.51 21.20
CA VAL A 775 -15.39 28.29 21.59
C VAL A 775 -16.09 27.74 20.36
N GLU A 776 -15.94 26.45 20.12
CA GLU A 776 -16.54 25.82 18.95
C GLU A 776 -18.07 25.85 19.02
N LEU A 777 -18.69 26.25 17.91
CA LEU A 777 -20.13 26.07 17.70
C LEU A 777 -20.41 24.60 17.40
N ARG A 778 -20.84 23.87 18.41
CA ARG A 778 -21.47 22.55 18.19
C ARG A 778 -22.91 22.79 17.74
N PRO A 779 -23.38 22.16 16.66
CA PRO A 779 -24.82 22.15 16.38
C PRO A 779 -25.54 21.59 17.62
N PRO A 780 -26.70 22.15 18.01
CA PRO A 780 -27.44 21.64 19.16
C PRO A 780 -27.69 20.14 18.95
N ALA A 781 -27.29 19.32 19.93
CA ALA A 781 -27.83 17.97 20.05
C ALA A 781 -29.35 18.16 20.12
N GLY A 782 -30.09 17.51 19.22
CA GLY A 782 -31.53 17.73 19.08
C GLY A 782 -32.21 17.78 20.46
N GLU A 783 -32.63 18.98 20.86
CA GLU A 783 -33.57 19.13 21.95
C GLU A 783 -34.83 18.37 21.53
N ASP A 784 -35.36 17.60 22.47
CA ASP A 784 -36.60 16.87 22.36
C ASP A 784 -37.64 17.70 21.59
N ALA A 785 -38.20 17.06 20.55
CA ALA A 785 -39.30 17.64 19.80
C ALA A 785 -40.36 18.14 20.79
N PRO A 786 -40.86 19.38 20.67
CA PRO A 786 -41.89 19.89 21.54
C PRO A 786 -43.11 18.97 21.41
N GLU A 787 -43.63 18.50 22.55
CA GLU A 787 -44.88 17.75 22.64
C GLU A 787 -45.95 18.46 21.79
N GLY A 788 -46.32 17.83 20.66
CA GLY A 788 -47.42 18.28 19.85
C GLY A 788 -48.73 18.22 20.65
N PRO A 789 -49.68 19.14 20.41
CA PRO A 789 -50.91 19.20 21.17
C PRO A 789 -51.74 17.92 20.93
N GLY A 790 -52.29 17.39 22.03
CA GLY A 790 -52.91 16.08 22.10
C GLY A 790 -53.83 15.73 20.94
N SER A 791 -53.64 14.53 20.39
CA SER A 791 -54.64 13.86 19.59
C SER A 791 -55.18 12.66 20.37
N SER A 792 -56.49 12.73 20.58
CA SER A 792 -57.35 11.78 21.24
C SER A 792 -57.18 10.34 20.73
N THR A 793 -57.04 9.43 21.67
CA THR A 793 -57.14 7.98 21.52
C THR A 793 -58.52 7.57 20.97
N HIS A 794 -58.59 7.18 19.70
CA HIS A 794 -59.67 6.31 19.22
C HIS A 794 -59.18 4.86 19.14
N ARG A 795 -59.52 4.14 20.21
CA ARG A 795 -59.46 2.69 20.34
C ARG A 795 -60.37 2.05 19.28
N ARG A 796 -59.80 1.30 18.31
CA ARG A 796 -60.56 0.30 17.55
C ARG A 796 -60.25 -1.08 18.12
N GLN A 797 -61.29 -1.70 18.68
CA GLN A 797 -61.32 -3.13 18.99
C GLN A 797 -61.30 -3.96 17.70
N PRO A 798 -60.82 -5.22 17.77
CA PRO A 798 -60.85 -6.15 16.64
C PRO A 798 -62.23 -6.84 16.58
N ALA A 799 -62.70 -7.12 15.38
CA ALA A 799 -63.80 -8.06 15.15
C ALA A 799 -63.36 -9.09 14.11
N SER A 800 -63.47 -10.36 14.55
CA SER A 800 -63.61 -11.63 13.80
C SER A 800 -62.62 -11.92 12.69
#